data_AF-A0A1I3XEL5-F1
#
_entry.id   AF-A0A1I3XEL5-F1
#
_cell.length_a   1.000
_cell.length_b   1.000
_cell.length_c   1.000
_cell.angle_alpha   90.00
_cell.angle_beta   90.00
_cell.angle_gamma   90.00
#
_symmetry.space_group_name_H-M   'P 1'
#
loop_
_entity.id
_entity.type
_entity.pdbx_description
1 polymer ?
#
loop_
_entity_poly.entity_id
_entity_poly.type
_entity_poly.pdbx_seq_one_letter_code
_entity_poly.pdbx_strand_id
1 'polypeptide(L)'
;MSYQPKSNRKFYATALTTAVVASAVAPAAVSADHVFSDVKDGEYYSNAVQYLADNAILQGPGDGTFNPDGEIIRASAAEVLMKAQGIAPGGSEDFSDVDEDDWFYNAVRATSPAIFEGNNGEFSPQDNLTREQAAAILVRAYGLTGDTDHDFPDVKEGSWAEDEIAIAAENGIIEGNEKGEFMPKDNVTRKDFAVMVYRALGVVDNTEVIDATTINVTLSNGKETVINLDEPLVDGDNEVTFTIDGKEFTVTVNYEADTEAPELTVEGLEDESTVQESTVTFTVEATDNEDEEVTPVVTLGEEEVEANEDGSYTVELEEGENTVTVTAVDEAGNEATEEYTVTYDATVANATLAVEAYEELTVETYADYIEATEALQAAEEALELVEDEEVTAELQARLDAQTEAVDTVLSEVVDSVNNASNQVELNDALTAFFNNVNSDLIEAYQGALDGTEETVEEIQVDIDTQNAVADVLAADTQVELLDALQSGEENGVFSDVREDYIETYATNIIDVSEVDTAEEIQAIIDGATQAVVDNAIAQLEEAEANPSDDAELQEAVDAVAAVPSDLVDDEGNSILDTLQERLDNVSVVNDVLAADQVSQVRLLESLNENGFENVNTDYIAEYDAAIDGSQTVEEIQTVIDRTNSVEAAIDGIDALPSVEDLTLEDADDVAAVRELVTTATDRDDVVEGDITNLDELAALEAQLGELEDQVAIDAATEAIDALPAVEDLTLEDADAVEAARELVTTATDRDGVVEGDITNLGELAALEAELVDLEAEAELDAIVTAETAAELEPLLVELESDAFNNLTTVQRLEVSELFLETLANNEYDSLTAVTEALEAEVGVEAGEDTEATGYYELLFNVNNAGSITEMDGALTTLDLEEYEALSAAEQLEVAENVLNNAPEGGYTSISEIVANF
;
A
#
# COMPACT_ATOMS: atom_id res chain seq x y z
N MET A 1 26.83 -45.46 -29.97
CA MET A 1 28.28 -45.38 -29.61
C MET A 1 28.94 -44.48 -30.64
N SER A 2 29.58 -43.37 -30.29
CA SER A 2 29.80 -42.79 -28.96
C SER A 2 29.79 -41.27 -29.09
N TYR A 3 29.02 -40.60 -28.24
CA TYR A 3 29.07 -39.15 -28.04
C TYR A 3 30.50 -38.77 -27.60
N GLN A 4 31.10 -37.75 -28.20
CA GLN A 4 32.34 -37.12 -27.71
C GLN A 4 32.04 -35.63 -27.49
N PRO A 5 32.13 -35.11 -26.26
CA PRO A 5 31.87 -33.70 -26.00
C PRO A 5 33.02 -32.84 -26.55
N LYS A 6 32.68 -31.69 -27.15
CA LYS A 6 33.66 -30.67 -27.53
C LYS A 6 34.07 -29.89 -26.27
N SER A 7 35.13 -30.38 -25.62
CA SER A 7 36.08 -29.67 -24.76
C SER A 7 35.74 -28.20 -24.41
N ASN A 8 35.28 -27.97 -23.19
CA ASN A 8 35.17 -26.65 -22.56
C ASN A 8 36.49 -25.86 -22.75
N ARG A 9 36.43 -24.68 -23.37
CA ARG A 9 37.53 -23.73 -23.35
C ARG A 9 37.51 -22.99 -22.02
N LYS A 10 38.24 -23.48 -21.03
CA LYS A 10 38.53 -22.72 -19.81
C LYS A 10 39.42 -21.55 -20.18
N PHE A 11 38.88 -20.33 -20.18
CA PHE A 11 39.72 -19.15 -20.03
C PHE A 11 40.25 -19.12 -18.60
N TYR A 12 41.57 -18.95 -18.45
CA TYR A 12 42.20 -18.75 -17.15
C TYR A 12 42.31 -17.25 -16.91
N ALA A 13 41.49 -16.72 -16.00
CA ALA A 13 41.67 -15.39 -15.46
C ALA A 13 43.03 -15.31 -14.74
N THR A 14 43.89 -14.37 -15.14
CA THR A 14 45.07 -13.98 -14.34
C THR A 14 45.58 -12.60 -14.73
N ALA A 15 45.08 -11.54 -14.09
CA ALA A 15 45.85 -10.43 -13.51
C ALA A 15 44.96 -9.23 -13.20
N LEU A 16 45.04 -8.73 -11.96
CA LEU A 16 44.60 -7.38 -11.54
C LEU A 16 43.12 -7.05 -11.79
N THR A 17 42.24 -7.69 -11.01
CA THR A 17 41.00 -7.04 -10.56
C THR A 17 41.36 -5.92 -9.59
N THR A 18 41.72 -4.75 -10.10
CA THR A 18 41.25 -3.51 -9.48
C THR A 18 39.74 -3.54 -9.66
N ALA A 19 39.00 -3.82 -8.59
CA ALA A 19 37.58 -3.55 -8.58
C ALA A 19 37.44 -2.04 -8.76
N VAL A 20 37.04 -1.61 -9.95
CA VAL A 20 36.31 -0.37 -10.09
C VAL A 20 34.97 -0.72 -9.46
N VAL A 21 34.74 -0.25 -8.24
CA VAL A 21 33.40 -0.22 -7.66
C VAL A 21 32.65 0.74 -8.58
N ALA A 22 31.81 0.19 -9.45
CA ALA A 22 30.83 0.98 -10.16
C ALA A 22 29.77 1.34 -9.11
N SER A 23 29.97 2.49 -8.45
CA SER A 23 28.99 3.08 -7.55
C SER A 23 27.80 3.49 -8.39
N ALA A 24 26.94 2.54 -8.73
CA ALA A 24 25.64 2.78 -9.31
C ALA A 24 24.73 3.27 -8.19
N VAL A 25 25.01 4.49 -7.73
CA VAL A 25 24.17 5.24 -6.78
C VAL A 25 22.76 5.18 -7.35
N ALA A 26 21.84 4.53 -6.63
CA ALA A 26 20.43 4.70 -6.96
C ALA A 26 20.12 6.20 -6.85
N PRO A 27 19.41 6.78 -7.82
CA PRO A 27 18.93 8.14 -7.64
C PRO A 27 17.96 8.13 -6.45
N ALA A 28 18.42 8.65 -5.31
CA ALA A 28 17.58 9.54 -4.53
C ALA A 28 17.03 10.62 -5.48
N ALA A 29 15.91 11.25 -5.15
CA ALA A 29 15.26 12.27 -5.98
C ALA A 29 16.15 13.53 -6.17
N VAL A 30 17.13 13.41 -7.05
CA VAL A 30 17.91 14.50 -7.63
C VAL A 30 17.04 15.06 -8.74
N SER A 31 16.78 16.38 -8.71
CA SER A 31 16.32 17.09 -9.92
C SER A 31 17.41 16.92 -10.97
N ALA A 32 17.21 15.97 -11.87
CA ALA A 32 18.20 15.57 -12.86
C ALA A 32 18.08 16.50 -14.06
N ASP A 33 18.73 17.66 -13.97
CA ASP A 33 18.83 18.64 -15.05
C ASP A 33 19.17 17.94 -16.38
N HIS A 34 18.25 18.02 -17.35
CA HIS A 34 18.26 17.13 -18.51
C HIS A 34 19.47 17.38 -19.39
N VAL A 35 20.36 16.40 -19.47
CA VAL A 35 21.63 16.49 -20.24
C VAL A 35 21.39 16.77 -21.74
N PHE A 36 20.16 16.57 -22.26
CA PHE A 36 19.80 16.86 -23.64
C PHE A 36 18.42 17.52 -23.79
N SER A 37 18.40 18.66 -24.47
CA SER A 37 17.20 19.50 -24.72
C SER A 37 16.07 18.90 -25.56
N ASP A 38 16.28 17.71 -26.16
CA ASP A 38 15.30 16.97 -26.95
C ASP A 38 14.90 15.61 -26.33
N VAL A 39 15.31 15.39 -25.08
CA VAL A 39 14.77 14.37 -24.16
C VAL A 39 13.86 15.11 -23.17
N LYS A 40 12.74 14.51 -22.77
CA LYS A 40 11.77 15.13 -21.85
C LYS A 40 11.52 14.23 -20.65
N ASP A 41 11.14 14.82 -19.53
CA ASP A 41 10.68 14.09 -18.35
C ASP A 41 9.51 13.16 -18.65
N GLY A 42 9.47 12.03 -17.93
CA GLY A 42 8.42 11.02 -18.01
C GLY A 42 8.33 10.21 -19.31
N GLU A 43 9.10 10.53 -20.36
CA GLU A 43 9.14 9.69 -21.57
C GLU A 43 9.84 8.35 -21.28
N TYR A 44 9.33 7.24 -21.84
CA TYR A 44 9.74 5.85 -21.56
C TYR A 44 11.24 5.52 -21.76
N TYR A 45 12.01 6.44 -22.34
CA TYR A 45 13.42 6.30 -22.65
C TYR A 45 14.32 7.26 -21.88
N SER A 46 13.78 8.22 -21.11
CA SER A 46 14.57 9.30 -20.52
C SER A 46 15.56 8.78 -19.47
N ASN A 47 15.11 7.96 -18.50
CA ASN A 47 15.99 7.31 -17.52
C ASN A 47 17.10 6.49 -18.21
N ALA A 48 16.76 5.76 -19.28
CA ALA A 48 17.72 4.97 -20.04
C ALA A 48 18.73 5.83 -20.81
N VAL A 49 18.32 6.99 -21.33
CA VAL A 49 19.23 7.94 -21.99
C VAL A 49 20.14 8.62 -20.97
N GLN A 50 19.57 9.14 -19.90
CA GLN A 50 20.26 9.83 -18.81
C GLN A 50 21.35 8.92 -18.20
N TYR A 51 20.97 7.72 -17.73
CA TYR A 51 21.91 6.75 -17.17
C TYR A 51 23.08 6.42 -18.11
N LEU A 52 22.80 6.24 -19.41
CA LEU A 52 23.84 5.90 -20.39
C LEU A 52 24.72 7.11 -20.77
N ALA A 53 24.23 8.34 -20.60
CA ALA A 53 24.99 9.57 -20.82
C ALA A 53 25.92 9.86 -19.62
N ASP A 54 25.42 9.75 -18.40
CA ASP A 54 26.17 9.95 -17.15
C ASP A 54 27.32 8.94 -17.02
N ASN A 55 27.08 7.69 -17.42
CA ASN A 55 28.11 6.65 -17.47
C ASN A 55 29.00 6.74 -18.74
N ALA A 56 28.85 7.79 -19.55
CA ALA A 56 29.55 8.06 -20.82
C ALA A 56 29.46 6.94 -21.87
N ILE A 57 28.45 6.05 -21.75
CA ILE A 57 28.22 4.89 -22.61
C ILE A 57 27.63 5.32 -23.97
N LEU A 58 26.61 6.18 -23.98
CA LEU A 58 25.93 6.67 -25.17
C LEU A 58 25.66 8.17 -25.06
N GLN A 59 26.34 8.96 -25.88
CA GLN A 59 26.20 10.42 -25.90
C GLN A 59 25.44 10.92 -27.14
N GLY A 60 24.96 12.17 -27.06
CA GLY A 60 24.50 12.98 -28.19
C GLY A 60 25.63 13.40 -29.16
N PRO A 61 25.33 14.05 -30.30
CA PRO A 61 26.33 14.51 -31.26
C PRO A 61 27.15 15.74 -30.81
N GLY A 62 26.94 16.26 -29.60
CA GLY A 62 27.73 17.34 -29.00
C GLY A 62 27.18 18.75 -29.23
N ASP A 63 25.89 18.88 -29.53
CA ASP A 63 25.18 20.15 -29.77
C ASP A 63 24.04 20.42 -28.75
N GLY A 64 24.07 19.73 -27.60
CA GLY A 64 23.01 19.80 -26.57
C GLY A 64 21.76 18.96 -26.89
N THR A 65 21.80 18.13 -27.93
CA THR A 65 20.73 17.16 -28.26
C THR A 65 21.20 15.72 -28.11
N PHE A 66 20.27 14.79 -27.97
CA PHE A 66 20.46 13.34 -28.02
C PHE A 66 20.09 12.76 -29.40
N ASN A 67 19.16 13.40 -30.14
CA ASN A 67 18.53 12.89 -31.36
C ASN A 67 17.88 11.50 -31.14
N PRO A 68 16.83 11.39 -30.31
CA PRO A 68 16.25 10.11 -29.89
C PRO A 68 15.62 9.32 -31.04
N ASP A 69 14.93 9.99 -31.97
CA ASP A 69 14.28 9.36 -33.13
C ASP A 69 15.25 8.95 -34.26
N GLY A 70 16.53 9.34 -34.17
CA GLY A 70 17.54 8.95 -35.15
C GLY A 70 17.79 7.44 -35.18
N GLU A 71 17.89 6.84 -36.37
CA GLU A 71 18.21 5.41 -36.50
C GLU A 71 19.66 5.13 -36.05
N ILE A 72 19.89 4.07 -35.26
CA ILE A 72 21.24 3.74 -34.78
C ILE A 72 22.02 2.91 -35.80
N ILE A 73 23.24 3.36 -36.11
CA ILE A 73 24.17 2.64 -37.01
C ILE A 73 25.00 1.60 -36.26
N ARG A 74 25.43 0.56 -36.98
CA ARG A 74 26.25 -0.55 -36.45
C ARG A 74 27.53 -0.08 -35.75
N ALA A 75 28.18 0.97 -36.24
CA ALA A 75 29.36 1.56 -35.60
C ALA A 75 29.07 2.11 -34.19
N SER A 76 27.99 2.88 -34.03
CA SER A 76 27.60 3.46 -32.73
C SER A 76 27.24 2.38 -31.73
N ALA A 77 26.46 1.37 -32.14
CA ALA A 77 26.10 0.26 -31.27
C ALA A 77 27.33 -0.59 -30.85
N ALA A 78 28.35 -0.71 -31.69
CA ALA A 78 29.62 -1.35 -31.32
C ALA A 78 30.38 -0.53 -30.27
N GLU A 79 30.36 0.80 -30.34
CA GLU A 79 30.95 1.66 -29.31
C GLU A 79 30.17 1.57 -27.99
N VAL A 80 28.84 1.69 -28.03
CA VAL A 80 27.96 1.57 -26.86
C VAL A 80 28.19 0.24 -26.15
N LEU A 81 28.16 -0.89 -26.87
CA LEU A 81 28.37 -2.21 -26.25
C LEU A 81 29.81 -2.44 -25.80
N MET A 82 30.81 -1.81 -26.41
CA MET A 82 32.19 -1.84 -25.88
C MET A 82 32.24 -1.13 -24.51
N LYS A 83 31.66 0.06 -24.41
CA LYS A 83 31.67 0.88 -23.18
C LYS A 83 30.82 0.26 -22.06
N ALA A 84 29.56 -0.10 -22.36
CA ALA A 84 28.63 -0.72 -21.41
C ALA A 84 29.18 -2.02 -20.79
N GLN A 85 29.98 -2.78 -21.55
CA GLN A 85 30.62 -4.02 -21.09
C GLN A 85 32.03 -3.82 -20.47
N GLY A 86 32.54 -2.58 -20.41
CA GLY A 86 33.91 -2.30 -19.98
C GLY A 86 34.99 -2.99 -20.82
N ILE A 87 34.70 -3.31 -22.09
CA ILE A 87 35.63 -4.02 -22.97
C ILE A 87 36.75 -3.07 -23.39
N ALA A 88 38.00 -3.46 -23.12
CA ALA A 88 39.15 -2.65 -23.48
C ALA A 88 39.27 -2.48 -25.02
N PRO A 89 39.59 -1.27 -25.52
CA PRO A 89 39.65 -0.98 -26.94
C PRO A 89 40.76 -1.75 -27.69
N GLY A 90 40.50 -2.05 -28.96
CA GLY A 90 41.43 -2.77 -29.85
C GLY A 90 40.95 -4.19 -30.18
N GLY A 91 41.77 -5.00 -30.83
CA GLY A 91 41.38 -6.35 -31.26
C GLY A 91 42.32 -6.95 -32.29
N SER A 92 41.85 -7.97 -33.03
CA SER A 92 42.63 -8.61 -34.10
C SER A 92 41.87 -8.94 -35.38
N GLU A 93 40.57 -8.68 -35.44
CA GLU A 93 39.78 -8.79 -36.66
C GLU A 93 39.80 -7.42 -37.34
N ASP A 94 40.14 -7.35 -38.62
CA ASP A 94 40.20 -6.10 -39.39
C ASP A 94 39.27 -6.23 -40.61
N PHE A 95 38.51 -5.17 -40.93
CA PHE A 95 37.54 -5.14 -42.03
C PHE A 95 37.99 -4.19 -43.14
N SER A 96 37.57 -4.40 -44.39
CA SER A 96 38.04 -3.62 -45.55
C SER A 96 37.37 -2.26 -45.75
N ASP A 97 36.39 -1.94 -44.91
CA ASP A 97 35.55 -0.74 -44.90
C ASP A 97 35.60 0.01 -43.56
N VAL A 98 36.66 -0.24 -42.77
CA VAL A 98 36.94 0.38 -41.46
C VAL A 98 38.42 0.77 -41.45
N ASP A 99 38.72 2.06 -41.54
CA ASP A 99 40.09 2.61 -41.55
C ASP A 99 40.60 2.87 -40.12
N GLU A 100 41.93 2.89 -39.91
CA GLU A 100 42.55 3.05 -38.57
C GLU A 100 42.26 4.41 -37.92
N ASP A 101 41.93 5.42 -38.74
CA ASP A 101 41.57 6.78 -38.32
C ASP A 101 40.04 6.95 -38.05
N ASP A 102 39.20 5.92 -38.27
CA ASP A 102 37.76 5.99 -37.97
C ASP A 102 37.50 5.98 -36.46
N TRP A 103 36.58 6.84 -35.98
CA TRP A 103 36.25 6.92 -34.54
C TRP A 103 35.77 5.58 -33.94
N PHE A 104 35.10 4.74 -34.75
CA PHE A 104 34.63 3.41 -34.36
C PHE A 104 35.68 2.29 -34.51
N TYR A 105 36.87 2.56 -35.06
CA TYR A 105 37.89 1.52 -35.37
C TYR A 105 38.16 0.60 -34.18
N ASN A 106 38.40 1.16 -32.99
CA ASN A 106 38.70 0.36 -31.81
C ASN A 106 37.50 -0.43 -31.28
N ALA A 107 36.30 0.12 -31.36
CA ALA A 107 35.07 -0.50 -30.89
C ALA A 107 34.64 -1.68 -31.76
N VAL A 108 34.70 -1.52 -33.08
CA VAL A 108 34.45 -2.59 -34.05
C VAL A 108 35.39 -3.78 -33.81
N ARG A 109 36.67 -3.51 -33.55
CA ARG A 109 37.69 -4.54 -33.33
C ARG A 109 37.58 -5.22 -31.97
N ALA A 110 37.07 -4.53 -30.96
CA ALA A 110 36.88 -5.03 -29.60
C ALA A 110 35.67 -5.96 -29.49
N THR A 111 34.59 -5.61 -30.20
CA THR A 111 33.33 -6.35 -30.19
C THR A 111 33.26 -7.48 -31.22
N SER A 112 34.11 -7.47 -32.25
CA SER A 112 34.17 -8.51 -33.30
C SER A 112 35.19 -9.62 -32.98
N PRO A 113 34.91 -10.91 -33.30
CA PRO A 113 33.67 -11.45 -33.88
C PRO A 113 32.68 -11.97 -32.80
N ALA A 114 32.82 -11.54 -31.53
CA ALA A 114 32.10 -12.15 -30.41
C ALA A 114 30.66 -11.65 -30.25
N ILE A 115 30.47 -10.36 -30.45
CA ILE A 115 29.19 -9.65 -30.35
C ILE A 115 28.69 -9.35 -31.78
N PHE A 116 29.52 -8.65 -32.56
CA PHE A 116 29.24 -8.35 -33.96
C PHE A 116 29.94 -9.32 -34.91
N GLU A 117 29.25 -9.69 -35.98
CA GLU A 117 29.83 -10.36 -37.15
C GLU A 117 29.81 -9.42 -38.36
N GLY A 118 30.87 -9.50 -39.18
CA GLY A 118 30.95 -8.86 -40.50
C GLY A 118 30.62 -9.83 -41.64
N ASN A 119 30.42 -9.30 -42.84
CA ASN A 119 29.98 -10.05 -44.02
C ASN A 119 31.01 -9.95 -45.15
N ASN A 120 31.55 -11.08 -45.61
CA ASN A 120 32.58 -11.17 -46.67
C ASN A 120 33.87 -10.34 -46.47
N GLY A 121 34.14 -9.86 -45.24
CA GLY A 121 35.29 -9.01 -44.91
C GLY A 121 34.95 -7.52 -44.75
N GLU A 122 33.69 -7.14 -44.90
CA GLU A 122 33.15 -5.80 -44.63
C GLU A 122 32.36 -5.82 -43.31
N PHE A 123 32.42 -4.76 -42.51
CA PHE A 123 31.67 -4.61 -41.26
C PHE A 123 30.30 -3.94 -41.45
N SER A 124 30.15 -3.12 -42.50
CA SER A 124 29.03 -2.20 -42.71
C SER A 124 28.85 -1.22 -41.54
N PRO A 125 29.84 -0.35 -41.21
CA PRO A 125 29.75 0.53 -40.04
C PRO A 125 28.62 1.56 -40.10
N GLN A 126 28.24 1.97 -41.31
CA GLN A 126 27.24 3.01 -41.60
C GLN A 126 25.85 2.44 -41.92
N ASP A 127 25.66 1.12 -41.90
CA ASP A 127 24.33 0.53 -42.05
C ASP A 127 23.58 0.62 -40.70
N ASN A 128 22.30 0.96 -40.74
CA ASN A 128 21.41 0.93 -39.59
C ASN A 128 21.26 -0.50 -39.02
N LEU A 129 21.08 -0.62 -37.72
CA LEU A 129 20.70 -1.89 -37.09
C LEU A 129 19.19 -2.13 -37.21
N THR A 130 18.82 -3.34 -37.61
CA THR A 130 17.43 -3.81 -37.50
C THR A 130 17.15 -4.45 -36.14
N ARG A 131 15.88 -4.50 -35.71
CA ARG A 131 15.48 -5.08 -34.41
C ARG A 131 15.98 -6.51 -34.18
N GLU A 132 15.94 -7.38 -35.20
CA GLU A 132 16.52 -8.74 -35.10
C GLU A 132 18.05 -8.75 -34.90
N GLN A 133 18.76 -7.73 -35.39
CA GLN A 133 20.20 -7.61 -35.23
C GLN A 133 20.55 -7.07 -33.85
N ALA A 134 19.76 -6.11 -33.33
CA ALA A 134 19.90 -5.57 -31.98
C ALA A 134 19.72 -6.68 -30.91
N ALA A 135 18.65 -7.47 -31.01
CA ALA A 135 18.44 -8.64 -30.15
C ALA A 135 19.64 -9.60 -30.20
N ALA A 136 20.10 -9.95 -31.41
CA ALA A 136 21.21 -10.87 -31.61
C ALA A 136 22.57 -10.37 -31.06
N ILE A 137 22.85 -9.07 -31.08
CA ILE A 137 24.08 -8.52 -30.47
C ILE A 137 23.96 -8.40 -28.95
N LEU A 138 22.79 -8.07 -28.41
CA LEU A 138 22.55 -7.94 -26.96
C LEU A 138 22.63 -9.30 -26.27
N VAL A 139 21.96 -10.33 -26.80
CA VAL A 139 22.05 -11.71 -26.29
C VAL A 139 23.50 -12.21 -26.24
N ARG A 140 24.31 -11.86 -27.24
CA ARG A 140 25.73 -12.26 -27.29
C ARG A 140 26.64 -11.42 -26.38
N ALA A 141 26.36 -10.12 -26.24
CA ALA A 141 27.13 -9.23 -25.37
C ALA A 141 26.98 -9.64 -23.89
N TYR A 142 25.74 -9.79 -23.44
CA TYR A 142 25.43 -10.11 -22.05
C TYR A 142 25.40 -11.62 -21.75
N GLY A 143 25.55 -12.46 -22.77
CA GLY A 143 25.59 -13.92 -22.63
C GLY A 143 24.26 -14.54 -22.18
N LEU A 144 23.15 -13.90 -22.57
CA LEU A 144 21.80 -14.17 -22.08
C LEU A 144 21.33 -15.59 -22.44
N THR A 145 20.45 -16.11 -21.59
CA THR A 145 19.80 -17.41 -21.77
C THR A 145 18.33 -17.30 -21.37
N GLY A 146 17.46 -18.02 -22.08
CA GLY A 146 16.03 -18.07 -21.82
C GLY A 146 15.42 -19.25 -22.58
N ASP A 147 14.10 -19.30 -22.65
CA ASP A 147 13.42 -20.14 -23.66
C ASP A 147 13.67 -19.57 -25.07
N THR A 148 13.47 -20.42 -26.08
CA THR A 148 13.53 -20.08 -27.51
C THR A 148 12.16 -20.12 -28.18
N ASP A 149 11.12 -20.59 -27.48
CA ASP A 149 9.73 -20.47 -27.94
C ASP A 149 9.28 -18.99 -27.90
N HIS A 150 8.45 -18.57 -28.87
CA HIS A 150 7.93 -17.19 -28.95
C HIS A 150 6.54 -17.14 -29.63
N ASP A 151 5.74 -16.12 -29.31
CA ASP A 151 4.41 -15.91 -29.90
C ASP A 151 4.37 -14.89 -31.05
N PHE A 152 5.50 -14.20 -31.35
CA PHE A 152 5.57 -13.20 -32.42
C PHE A 152 5.20 -13.79 -33.81
N PRO A 153 4.11 -13.36 -34.46
CA PRO A 153 3.56 -13.99 -35.66
C PRO A 153 4.29 -13.61 -36.97
N ASP A 154 5.14 -12.59 -36.93
CA ASP A 154 5.95 -12.09 -38.03
C ASP A 154 7.40 -12.63 -38.03
N VAL A 155 7.86 -13.13 -36.88
CA VAL A 155 9.06 -13.97 -36.74
C VAL A 155 8.74 -15.37 -37.27
N LYS A 156 9.69 -15.98 -38.01
CA LYS A 156 9.44 -17.24 -38.73
C LYS A 156 10.26 -18.37 -38.15
N GLU A 157 9.60 -19.51 -37.94
CA GLU A 157 10.24 -20.77 -37.59
C GLU A 157 11.41 -21.10 -38.55
N GLY A 158 12.58 -21.33 -37.97
CA GLY A 158 13.87 -21.52 -38.64
C GLY A 158 14.54 -20.24 -39.18
N SER A 159 14.23 -19.06 -38.63
CA SER A 159 14.90 -17.80 -39.05
C SER A 159 16.25 -17.62 -38.35
N TRP A 160 17.12 -16.75 -38.87
CA TRP A 160 18.54 -16.73 -38.45
C TRP A 160 18.78 -16.15 -37.04
N ALA A 161 17.80 -15.40 -36.52
CA ALA A 161 17.85 -14.72 -35.23
C ALA A 161 16.63 -15.08 -34.35
N GLU A 162 15.92 -16.18 -34.66
CA GLU A 162 14.74 -16.66 -33.94
C GLU A 162 15.04 -16.88 -32.45
N ASP A 163 16.03 -17.72 -32.16
CA ASP A 163 16.50 -18.01 -30.80
C ASP A 163 16.89 -16.72 -30.05
N GLU A 164 17.64 -15.81 -30.69
CA GLU A 164 18.04 -14.56 -30.03
C GLU A 164 16.91 -13.53 -29.86
N ILE A 165 15.88 -13.53 -30.72
CA ILE A 165 14.68 -12.71 -30.52
C ILE A 165 13.89 -13.21 -29.31
N ALA A 166 13.66 -14.52 -29.23
CA ALA A 166 12.94 -15.13 -28.11
C ALA A 166 13.65 -14.88 -26.78
N ILE A 167 14.96 -15.14 -26.70
CA ILE A 167 15.77 -14.92 -25.49
C ILE A 167 15.76 -13.44 -25.07
N ALA A 168 15.84 -12.50 -26.03
CA ALA A 168 15.84 -11.07 -25.70
C ALA A 168 14.47 -10.59 -25.18
N ALA A 169 13.37 -11.15 -25.68
CA ALA A 169 12.03 -10.86 -25.18
C ALA A 169 11.79 -11.47 -23.79
N GLU A 170 12.15 -12.73 -23.59
CA GLU A 170 12.07 -13.45 -22.30
C GLU A 170 12.87 -12.75 -21.17
N ASN A 171 13.97 -12.07 -21.52
CA ASN A 171 14.80 -11.31 -20.57
C ASN A 171 14.32 -9.85 -20.37
N GLY A 172 13.14 -9.47 -20.89
CA GLY A 172 12.55 -8.13 -20.74
C GLY A 172 13.23 -7.02 -21.55
N ILE A 173 14.21 -7.35 -22.40
CA ILE A 173 15.06 -6.36 -23.09
C ILE A 173 14.37 -5.71 -24.28
N ILE A 174 13.49 -6.44 -24.95
CA ILE A 174 12.79 -5.97 -26.15
C ILE A 174 11.38 -6.55 -26.23
N GLU A 175 10.40 -5.66 -26.33
CA GLU A 175 8.99 -6.03 -26.44
C GLU A 175 8.51 -6.00 -27.90
N GLY A 176 7.39 -6.69 -28.16
CA GLY A 176 6.62 -6.52 -29.40
C GLY A 176 5.84 -5.21 -29.41
N ASN A 177 5.14 -4.93 -30.51
CA ASN A 177 4.13 -3.87 -30.53
C ASN A 177 2.80 -4.33 -29.92
N GLU A 178 1.84 -3.41 -29.78
CA GLU A 178 0.44 -3.65 -29.33
C GLU A 178 -0.31 -4.78 -30.07
N LYS A 179 0.18 -5.24 -31.24
CA LYS A 179 -0.42 -6.33 -32.03
C LYS A 179 0.31 -7.66 -31.83
N GLY A 180 1.28 -7.71 -30.94
CA GLY A 180 2.15 -8.85 -30.71
C GLY A 180 3.16 -9.10 -31.84
N GLU A 181 3.43 -8.15 -32.73
CA GLU A 181 4.45 -8.29 -33.79
C GLU A 181 5.83 -7.82 -33.28
N PHE A 182 6.91 -8.52 -33.64
CA PHE A 182 8.27 -8.15 -33.23
C PHE A 182 8.93 -7.11 -34.15
N MET A 183 8.51 -7.03 -35.41
CA MET A 183 9.03 -6.13 -36.45
C MET A 183 10.54 -6.36 -36.74
N PRO A 184 11.00 -7.59 -37.04
CA PRO A 184 12.43 -7.95 -37.05
C PRO A 184 13.28 -7.18 -38.08
N LYS A 185 12.65 -6.62 -39.13
CA LYS A 185 13.32 -5.90 -40.23
C LYS A 185 13.31 -4.39 -40.08
N ASP A 186 12.63 -3.85 -39.09
CA ASP A 186 12.54 -2.42 -38.87
C ASP A 186 13.80 -1.94 -38.16
N ASN A 187 14.24 -0.71 -38.46
CA ASN A 187 15.46 -0.14 -37.87
C ASN A 187 15.20 0.28 -36.43
N VAL A 188 16.21 0.19 -35.57
CA VAL A 188 16.14 0.61 -34.17
C VAL A 188 16.49 2.10 -34.07
N THR A 189 15.71 2.88 -33.34
CA THR A 189 16.04 4.28 -33.03
C THR A 189 17.09 4.36 -31.91
N ARG A 190 17.69 5.54 -31.71
CA ARG A 190 18.66 5.78 -30.63
C ARG A 190 18.01 5.62 -29.26
N LYS A 191 16.78 6.12 -29.07
CA LYS A 191 16.01 5.92 -27.84
C LYS A 191 15.69 4.45 -27.57
N ASP A 192 15.22 3.70 -28.57
CA ASP A 192 14.87 2.29 -28.38
C ASP A 192 16.12 1.45 -28.08
N PHE A 193 17.25 1.77 -28.71
CA PHE A 193 18.51 1.07 -28.41
C PHE A 193 19.07 1.44 -27.03
N ALA A 194 18.89 2.69 -26.57
CA ALA A 194 19.23 3.11 -25.21
C ALA A 194 18.44 2.28 -24.18
N VAL A 195 17.11 2.20 -24.34
CA VAL A 195 16.22 1.37 -23.49
C VAL A 195 16.64 -0.10 -23.50
N MET A 196 16.92 -0.69 -24.67
CA MET A 196 17.39 -2.07 -24.76
C MET A 196 18.74 -2.31 -24.04
N VAL A 197 19.68 -1.36 -24.11
CA VAL A 197 20.98 -1.48 -23.43
C VAL A 197 20.83 -1.28 -21.91
N TYR A 198 20.01 -0.33 -21.48
CA TYR A 198 19.68 -0.07 -20.08
C TYR A 198 19.07 -1.32 -19.41
N ARG A 199 18.03 -1.88 -20.04
CA ARG A 199 17.41 -3.16 -19.64
C ARG A 199 18.42 -4.31 -19.60
N ALA A 200 19.27 -4.44 -20.61
CA ALA A 200 20.28 -5.49 -20.66
C ALA A 200 21.37 -5.35 -19.58
N LEU A 201 21.63 -4.14 -19.10
CA LEU A 201 22.54 -3.89 -17.98
C LEU A 201 21.96 -4.33 -16.63
N GLY A 202 20.64 -4.50 -16.52
CA GLY A 202 19.96 -4.75 -15.25
C GLY A 202 20.33 -3.69 -14.23
N VAL A 203 20.05 -2.42 -14.56
CA VAL A 203 20.15 -1.30 -13.62
C VAL A 203 18.99 -1.40 -12.64
N VAL A 204 19.19 -1.01 -11.37
CA VAL A 204 18.11 -0.85 -10.39
C VAL A 204 17.30 0.38 -10.79
N ASP A 205 16.00 0.19 -10.99
CA ASP A 205 15.08 1.21 -11.49
C ASP A 205 14.20 1.74 -10.35
N ASN A 206 13.78 0.85 -9.44
CA ASN A 206 13.12 1.20 -8.18
C ASN A 206 13.69 0.38 -7.01
N THR A 207 13.61 0.93 -5.80
CA THR A 207 13.80 0.18 -4.55
C THR A 207 12.77 0.67 -3.54
N GLU A 208 12.09 -0.30 -2.94
CA GLU A 208 10.99 -0.10 -1.99
C GLU A 208 11.39 -0.75 -0.66
N VAL A 209 11.23 -0.03 0.44
CA VAL A 209 11.46 -0.59 1.78
C VAL A 209 10.20 -1.36 2.17
N ILE A 210 10.38 -2.64 2.55
CA ILE A 210 9.27 -3.47 3.06
C ILE A 210 9.26 -3.41 4.59
N ASP A 211 10.43 -3.59 5.19
CA ASP A 211 10.64 -3.55 6.64
C ASP A 211 12.10 -3.16 6.92
N ALA A 212 12.44 -2.90 8.18
CA ALA A 212 13.80 -2.53 8.58
C ALA A 212 14.89 -3.53 8.15
N THR A 213 14.56 -4.78 7.81
CA THR A 213 15.49 -5.82 7.34
C THR A 213 15.30 -6.25 5.89
N THR A 214 14.31 -5.71 5.16
CA THR A 214 13.96 -6.19 3.82
C THR A 214 13.60 -5.06 2.86
N ILE A 215 14.14 -5.14 1.64
CA ILE A 215 13.79 -4.25 0.53
C ILE A 215 13.34 -5.07 -0.69
N ASN A 216 12.39 -4.53 -1.46
CA ASN A 216 12.08 -5.00 -2.80
C ASN A 216 12.91 -4.19 -3.81
N VAL A 217 13.47 -4.85 -4.82
CA VAL A 217 14.33 -4.22 -5.83
C VAL A 217 13.81 -4.56 -7.22
N THR A 218 13.37 -3.55 -7.96
CA THR A 218 12.92 -3.68 -9.35
C THR A 218 14.07 -3.31 -10.28
N LEU A 219 14.47 -4.24 -11.13
CA LEU A 219 15.42 -3.98 -12.20
C LEU A 219 14.71 -3.41 -13.43
N SER A 220 15.41 -2.54 -14.14
CA SER A 220 15.03 -1.87 -15.40
C SER A 220 14.44 -2.78 -16.49
N ASN A 221 14.67 -4.10 -16.45
CA ASN A 221 14.06 -5.09 -17.33
C ASN A 221 12.74 -5.69 -16.80
N GLY A 222 12.13 -5.09 -15.78
CA GLY A 222 10.89 -5.53 -15.13
C GLY A 222 11.05 -6.74 -14.20
N LYS A 223 12.29 -7.11 -13.83
CA LYS A 223 12.54 -8.22 -12.90
C LYS A 223 12.65 -7.71 -11.46
N GLU A 224 11.73 -8.14 -10.62
CA GLU A 224 11.73 -7.86 -9.18
C GLU A 224 12.50 -8.92 -8.38
N THR A 225 13.05 -8.51 -7.24
CA THR A 225 13.65 -9.42 -6.27
C THR A 225 13.64 -8.82 -4.87
N VAL A 226 13.19 -9.61 -3.90
CA VAL A 226 13.31 -9.29 -2.48
C VAL A 226 14.76 -9.51 -2.03
N ILE A 227 15.34 -8.53 -1.33
CA ILE A 227 16.67 -8.55 -0.75
C ILE A 227 16.52 -8.48 0.77
N ASN A 228 17.05 -9.48 1.47
CA ASN A 228 17.17 -9.47 2.93
C ASN A 228 18.51 -8.81 3.28
N LEU A 229 18.51 -7.86 4.21
CA LEU A 229 19.67 -7.08 4.60
C LEU A 229 20.50 -7.77 5.69
N ASP A 230 21.83 -7.62 5.64
CA ASP A 230 22.74 -8.17 6.66
C ASP A 230 22.74 -7.33 7.96
N GLU A 231 22.39 -6.05 7.89
CA GLU A 231 22.19 -5.12 9.01
C GLU A 231 20.87 -4.37 8.76
N PRO A 232 20.04 -4.10 9.79
CA PRO A 232 18.78 -3.39 9.62
C PRO A 232 19.01 -1.92 9.28
N LEU A 233 18.06 -1.35 8.55
CA LEU A 233 17.89 0.07 8.29
C LEU A 233 17.71 0.83 9.62
N VAL A 234 18.08 2.10 9.60
CA VAL A 234 17.85 3.05 10.68
C VAL A 234 17.11 4.27 10.15
N ASP A 235 16.43 4.98 11.04
CA ASP A 235 15.74 6.24 10.76
C ASP A 235 16.54 7.19 9.83
N GLY A 236 15.92 7.59 8.71
CA GLY A 236 16.47 8.42 7.64
C GLY A 236 17.17 7.64 6.50
N ASP A 237 18.20 8.26 5.90
CA ASP A 237 18.87 7.73 4.70
C ASP A 237 19.89 6.60 5.00
N ASN A 238 19.73 5.48 4.30
CA ASN A 238 20.55 4.27 4.43
C ASN A 238 21.25 3.93 3.11
N GLU A 239 22.59 3.84 3.12
CA GLU A 239 23.37 3.29 1.99
C GLU A 239 23.42 1.76 2.07
N VAL A 240 22.63 1.08 1.24
CA VAL A 240 22.47 -0.38 1.23
C VAL A 240 23.23 -0.98 0.05
N THR A 241 24.10 -1.97 0.32
CA THR A 241 24.82 -2.72 -0.73
C THR A 241 24.39 -4.17 -0.80
N PHE A 242 23.96 -4.62 -1.98
CA PHE A 242 23.50 -6.00 -2.23
C PHE A 242 24.05 -6.57 -3.55
N THR A 243 23.71 -7.81 -3.87
CA THR A 243 24.20 -8.50 -5.08
C THR A 243 23.09 -9.29 -5.79
N ILE A 244 22.81 -8.95 -7.04
CA ILE A 244 21.87 -9.69 -7.91
C ILE A 244 22.67 -10.32 -9.06
N ASP A 245 22.47 -11.62 -9.30
CA ASP A 245 23.14 -12.42 -10.35
C ASP A 245 24.69 -12.30 -10.39
N GLY A 246 25.30 -11.91 -9.27
CA GLY A 246 26.75 -11.74 -9.11
C GLY A 246 27.28 -10.34 -9.44
N LYS A 247 26.40 -9.38 -9.74
CA LYS A 247 26.69 -7.94 -9.84
C LYS A 247 26.32 -7.26 -8.53
N GLU A 248 27.24 -6.46 -7.99
CA GLU A 248 27.07 -5.66 -6.78
C GLU A 248 26.35 -4.35 -7.13
N PHE A 249 25.46 -3.90 -6.26
CA PHE A 249 24.67 -2.66 -6.39
C PHE A 249 24.68 -1.94 -5.03
N THR A 250 24.69 -0.61 -5.05
CA THR A 250 24.67 0.23 -3.85
C THR A 250 23.61 1.32 -4.03
N VAL A 251 22.55 1.26 -3.24
CA VAL A 251 21.39 2.15 -3.33
C VAL A 251 21.28 2.98 -2.05
N THR A 252 20.73 4.19 -2.14
CA THR A 252 20.25 4.90 -0.95
C THR A 252 18.75 4.64 -0.84
N VAL A 253 18.29 4.18 0.33
CA VAL A 253 16.86 4.12 0.68
C VAL A 253 16.64 4.98 1.91
N ASN A 254 15.58 5.78 1.89
CA ASN A 254 15.08 6.43 3.09
C ASN A 254 14.15 5.45 3.82
N TYR A 255 14.25 5.39 5.14
CA TYR A 255 13.39 4.59 6.02
C TYR A 255 13.10 5.44 7.25
N GLU A 256 11.87 5.94 7.36
CA GLU A 256 11.39 6.55 8.60
C GLU A 256 11.03 5.42 9.56
N ALA A 257 11.48 5.51 10.82
CA ALA A 257 11.22 4.46 11.80
C ALA A 257 10.01 4.83 12.66
N ASP A 258 9.04 3.91 12.81
CA ASP A 258 7.99 4.08 13.79
C ASP A 258 8.58 4.21 15.21
N THR A 259 8.03 5.17 15.95
CA THR A 259 8.40 5.52 17.33
C THR A 259 7.21 5.90 18.20
N GLU A 260 6.00 5.86 17.65
CA GLU A 260 4.78 5.99 18.44
C GLU A 260 4.47 4.62 19.08
N ALA A 261 3.38 4.50 19.83
CA ALA A 261 3.09 3.25 20.53
C ALA A 261 1.58 3.02 20.49
N PRO A 262 1.12 1.76 20.37
CA PRO A 262 -0.27 1.46 20.04
C PRO A 262 -1.26 2.07 21.03
N GLU A 263 -2.33 2.67 20.50
CA GLU A 263 -3.43 3.18 21.29
C GLU A 263 -4.29 2.01 21.77
N LEU A 264 -4.51 1.93 23.09
CA LEU A 264 -5.32 0.90 23.74
C LEU A 264 -6.72 1.45 24.03
N THR A 265 -7.74 0.73 23.58
CA THR A 265 -9.14 0.98 23.94
C THR A 265 -9.71 -0.23 24.66
N VAL A 266 -10.13 -0.05 25.92
CA VAL A 266 -10.72 -1.11 26.75
C VAL A 266 -12.17 -0.75 27.09
N GLU A 267 -13.13 -1.56 26.65
CA GLU A 267 -14.55 -1.38 26.96
C GLU A 267 -15.08 -2.48 27.89
N GLY A 268 -15.88 -2.09 28.89
CA GLY A 268 -16.46 -3.03 29.87
C GLY A 268 -15.67 -3.20 31.17
N LEU A 269 -14.48 -2.58 31.29
CA LEU A 269 -13.64 -2.62 32.48
C LEU A 269 -13.46 -1.22 33.09
N GLU A 270 -13.86 -1.03 34.35
CA GLU A 270 -13.65 0.24 35.09
C GLU A 270 -12.58 0.06 36.18
N ASP A 271 -11.60 0.97 36.27
CA ASP A 271 -10.57 0.97 37.31
C ASP A 271 -11.11 1.43 38.69
N GLU A 272 -10.48 0.93 39.77
CA GLU A 272 -10.92 1.01 41.17
C GLU A 272 -12.39 0.56 41.41
N SER A 273 -12.94 -0.30 40.54
CA SER A 273 -14.34 -0.75 40.61
C SER A 273 -14.56 -1.90 41.62
N THR A 274 -15.83 -2.17 41.95
CA THR A 274 -16.25 -3.29 42.81
C THR A 274 -17.40 -4.04 42.17
N VAL A 275 -17.22 -5.35 41.96
CA VAL A 275 -18.18 -6.24 41.28
C VAL A 275 -18.66 -7.34 42.21
N GLN A 276 -19.84 -7.88 41.92
CA GLN A 276 -20.53 -8.89 42.75
C GLN A 276 -20.59 -10.27 42.09
N GLU A 277 -20.18 -10.37 40.82
CA GLU A 277 -20.02 -11.63 40.10
C GLU A 277 -18.53 -12.01 40.10
N SER A 278 -18.24 -13.32 40.12
CA SER A 278 -16.87 -13.84 40.09
C SER A 278 -16.22 -13.79 38.71
N THR A 279 -16.88 -13.19 37.72
CA THR A 279 -16.44 -13.08 36.34
C THR A 279 -16.67 -11.66 35.83
N VAL A 280 -15.71 -11.11 35.09
CA VAL A 280 -15.87 -9.87 34.33
C VAL A 280 -15.49 -10.14 32.89
N THR A 281 -16.30 -9.66 31.96
CA THR A 281 -16.06 -9.74 30.52
C THR A 281 -15.92 -8.33 29.95
N PHE A 282 -14.88 -8.11 29.15
CA PHE A 282 -14.53 -6.82 28.54
C PHE A 282 -13.91 -7.05 27.16
N THR A 283 -13.83 -6.02 26.33
CA THR A 283 -13.10 -6.06 25.05
C THR A 283 -11.85 -5.19 25.13
N VAL A 284 -10.85 -5.54 24.32
CA VAL A 284 -9.64 -4.72 24.13
C VAL A 284 -9.40 -4.61 22.64
N GLU A 285 -9.32 -3.38 22.16
CA GLU A 285 -8.82 -3.03 20.82
C GLU A 285 -7.47 -2.36 20.99
N ALA A 286 -6.52 -2.69 20.11
CA ALA A 286 -5.20 -2.07 20.05
C ALA A 286 -4.90 -1.70 18.60
N THR A 287 -4.74 -0.41 18.34
CA THR A 287 -4.55 0.16 17.00
C THR A 287 -3.28 1.00 16.99
N ASP A 288 -2.52 0.94 15.91
CA ASP A 288 -1.31 1.74 15.73
C ASP A 288 -1.45 2.70 14.54
N ASN A 289 -0.51 3.63 14.40
CA ASN A 289 -0.41 4.56 13.26
C ASN A 289 0.13 3.89 11.99
N GLU A 290 0.93 2.83 12.10
CA GLU A 290 1.41 2.03 10.95
C GLU A 290 0.80 0.62 10.91
N ASP A 291 0.58 -0.04 12.04
CA ASP A 291 -0.08 -1.37 12.12
C ASP A 291 -1.62 -1.24 12.29
N GLU A 292 -2.40 -1.59 11.25
CA GLU A 292 -3.88 -1.54 11.27
C GLU A 292 -4.53 -2.39 12.39
N GLU A 293 -3.90 -3.49 12.82
CA GLU A 293 -4.32 -4.32 13.95
C GLU A 293 -3.11 -4.78 14.77
N VAL A 294 -3.00 -4.34 16.03
CA VAL A 294 -2.02 -4.88 16.99
C VAL A 294 -2.72 -5.90 17.90
N THR A 295 -2.06 -7.03 18.19
CA THR A 295 -2.65 -8.05 19.09
C THR A 295 -2.33 -7.72 20.56
N PRO A 296 -3.32 -7.35 21.40
CA PRO A 296 -3.09 -7.11 22.82
C PRO A 296 -2.92 -8.43 23.59
N VAL A 297 -2.16 -8.36 24.67
CA VAL A 297 -2.00 -9.42 25.68
C VAL A 297 -2.67 -8.97 26.97
N VAL A 298 -3.61 -9.78 27.46
CA VAL A 298 -4.35 -9.54 28.71
C VAL A 298 -3.84 -10.50 29.78
N THR A 299 -3.63 -9.99 30.99
CA THR A 299 -3.18 -10.80 32.14
C THR A 299 -3.97 -10.48 33.40
N LEU A 300 -4.15 -11.49 34.25
CA LEU A 300 -4.67 -11.37 35.61
C LEU A 300 -3.51 -11.64 36.59
N GLY A 301 -2.93 -10.58 37.14
CA GLY A 301 -1.77 -10.64 38.04
C GLY A 301 -0.46 -11.07 37.35
N GLU A 302 -0.18 -12.38 37.29
CA GLU A 302 0.97 -12.96 36.58
C GLU A 302 0.55 -14.03 35.54
N GLU A 303 -0.76 -14.31 35.37
CA GLU A 303 -1.28 -15.33 34.45
C GLU A 303 -1.97 -14.68 33.24
N GLU A 304 -1.72 -15.23 32.05
CA GLU A 304 -2.22 -14.74 30.76
C GLU A 304 -3.65 -15.24 30.50
N VAL A 305 -4.48 -14.39 29.89
CA VAL A 305 -5.91 -14.61 29.65
C VAL A 305 -6.14 -14.69 28.14
N GLU A 306 -6.53 -15.86 27.66
CA GLU A 306 -6.86 -16.09 26.26
C GLU A 306 -8.16 -15.36 25.88
N ALA A 307 -8.23 -14.83 24.66
CA ALA A 307 -9.46 -14.26 24.11
C ALA A 307 -10.51 -15.34 23.80
N ASN A 308 -11.78 -14.97 23.89
CA ASN A 308 -12.93 -15.78 23.48
C ASN A 308 -13.07 -15.80 21.94
N GLU A 309 -13.93 -16.67 21.40
CA GLU A 309 -14.18 -16.77 19.95
C GLU A 309 -14.79 -15.49 19.33
N ASP A 310 -15.32 -14.58 20.15
CA ASP A 310 -15.88 -13.28 19.77
C ASP A 310 -14.93 -12.08 19.99
N GLY A 311 -13.67 -12.33 20.37
CA GLY A 311 -12.67 -11.29 20.65
C GLY A 311 -12.76 -10.65 22.05
N SER A 312 -13.74 -11.03 22.87
CA SER A 312 -13.82 -10.57 24.26
C SER A 312 -12.85 -11.34 25.18
N TYR A 313 -12.53 -10.74 26.33
CA TYR A 313 -11.75 -11.36 27.40
C TYR A 313 -12.64 -11.59 28.62
N THR A 314 -12.62 -12.80 29.19
CA THR A 314 -13.34 -13.13 30.43
C THR A 314 -12.35 -13.54 31.52
N VAL A 315 -12.36 -12.82 32.64
CA VAL A 315 -11.49 -13.11 33.80
C VAL A 315 -12.29 -13.68 34.96
N GLU A 316 -11.83 -14.79 35.55
CA GLU A 316 -12.33 -15.31 36.84
C GLU A 316 -11.61 -14.60 37.99
N LEU A 317 -12.35 -13.90 38.85
CA LEU A 317 -11.81 -13.08 39.94
C LEU A 317 -11.69 -13.86 41.27
N GLU A 318 -10.58 -13.68 41.99
CA GLU A 318 -10.46 -14.12 43.38
C GLU A 318 -11.14 -13.12 44.34
N GLU A 319 -11.62 -13.59 45.51
CA GLU A 319 -12.26 -12.74 46.53
C GLU A 319 -11.29 -11.66 47.05
N GLY A 320 -11.59 -10.38 46.78
CA GLY A 320 -10.72 -9.24 47.12
C GLY A 320 -10.27 -8.43 45.90
N GLU A 321 -9.15 -7.72 46.04
CA GLU A 321 -8.55 -6.89 44.97
C GLU A 321 -7.85 -7.79 43.92
N ASN A 322 -8.25 -7.63 42.66
CA ASN A 322 -7.65 -8.25 41.48
C ASN A 322 -7.04 -7.16 40.59
N THR A 323 -5.97 -7.47 39.86
CA THR A 323 -5.36 -6.56 38.89
C THR A 323 -5.34 -7.21 37.53
N VAL A 324 -6.00 -6.56 36.56
CA VAL A 324 -5.94 -6.90 35.14
C VAL A 324 -4.95 -5.95 34.48
N THR A 325 -4.00 -6.48 33.72
CA THR A 325 -3.04 -5.68 32.94
C THR A 325 -3.19 -6.00 31.47
N VAL A 326 -3.36 -4.96 30.67
CA VAL A 326 -3.46 -5.00 29.20
C VAL A 326 -2.16 -4.44 28.63
N THR A 327 -1.53 -5.14 27.70
CA THR A 327 -0.28 -4.70 27.06
C THR A 327 -0.34 -4.97 25.56
N ALA A 328 0.04 -3.99 24.74
CA ALA A 328 0.21 -4.16 23.29
C ALA A 328 1.64 -3.78 22.88
N VAL A 329 2.15 -4.47 21.85
CA VAL A 329 3.48 -4.26 21.26
C VAL A 329 3.34 -4.42 19.75
N ASP A 330 3.64 -3.35 19.01
CA ASP A 330 3.69 -3.27 17.55
C ASP A 330 4.89 -4.03 16.93
N GLU A 331 5.00 -4.05 15.59
CA GLU A 331 6.14 -4.70 14.92
C GLU A 331 7.48 -3.97 15.13
N ALA A 332 7.48 -2.65 15.38
CA ALA A 332 8.68 -1.86 15.69
C ALA A 332 9.23 -2.14 17.11
N GLY A 333 8.38 -2.64 18.00
CA GLY A 333 8.66 -3.00 19.38
C GLY A 333 8.44 -1.85 20.38
N ASN A 334 7.60 -0.86 20.06
CA ASN A 334 7.09 0.08 21.04
C ASN A 334 6.02 -0.63 21.92
N GLU A 335 5.74 -0.10 23.13
CA GLU A 335 4.97 -0.84 24.14
C GLU A 335 3.98 0.09 24.86
N ALA A 336 2.69 -0.24 24.76
CA ALA A 336 1.61 0.38 25.51
C ALA A 336 1.13 -0.55 26.63
N THR A 337 0.77 0.00 27.79
CA THR A 337 0.30 -0.81 28.94
C THR A 337 -0.69 -0.04 29.81
N GLU A 338 -1.81 -0.67 30.14
CA GLU A 338 -2.80 -0.18 31.10
C GLU A 338 -3.05 -1.21 32.21
N GLU A 339 -3.29 -0.73 33.45
CA GLU A 339 -3.56 -1.55 34.63
C GLU A 339 -4.91 -1.16 35.23
N TYR A 340 -5.76 -2.15 35.51
CA TYR A 340 -7.11 -2.00 36.07
C TYR A 340 -7.25 -2.78 37.36
N THR A 341 -7.70 -2.13 38.43
CA THR A 341 -7.94 -2.77 39.74
C THR A 341 -9.43 -3.01 39.95
N VAL A 342 -9.84 -4.29 40.03
CA VAL A 342 -11.23 -4.71 40.23
C VAL A 342 -11.36 -5.48 41.54
N THR A 343 -12.26 -5.05 42.43
CA THR A 343 -12.54 -5.76 43.68
C THR A 343 -13.75 -6.68 43.53
N TYR A 344 -13.59 -7.98 43.71
CA TYR A 344 -14.72 -8.91 43.78
C TYR A 344 -15.20 -9.06 45.23
N ASP A 345 -16.46 -8.67 45.48
CA ASP A 345 -17.14 -8.82 46.77
C ASP A 345 -18.27 -9.86 46.67
N ALA A 346 -17.97 -11.08 47.11
CA ALA A 346 -18.90 -12.20 47.09
C ALA A 346 -20.05 -12.10 48.14
N THR A 347 -20.05 -11.11 49.05
CA THR A 347 -20.99 -11.09 50.19
C THR A 347 -22.45 -10.92 49.76
N VAL A 348 -22.72 -10.06 48.77
CA VAL A 348 -24.09 -9.73 48.34
C VAL A 348 -24.74 -10.87 47.54
N ALA A 349 -23.99 -11.49 46.62
CA ALA A 349 -24.45 -12.64 45.85
C ALA A 349 -24.80 -13.83 46.77
N ASN A 350 -23.91 -14.15 47.71
CA ASN A 350 -24.14 -15.22 48.68
C ASN A 350 -25.33 -14.95 49.63
N ALA A 351 -25.53 -13.69 50.06
CA ALA A 351 -26.68 -13.31 50.87
C ALA A 351 -28.00 -13.39 50.10
N THR A 352 -28.01 -13.02 48.81
CA THR A 352 -29.20 -13.06 47.96
C THR A 352 -29.64 -14.51 47.70
N LEU A 353 -28.70 -15.38 47.29
CA LEU A 353 -28.96 -16.82 47.10
C LEU A 353 -29.45 -17.51 48.39
N ALA A 354 -28.93 -17.13 49.55
CA ALA A 354 -29.37 -17.68 50.83
C ALA A 354 -30.81 -17.27 51.23
N VAL A 355 -31.22 -16.05 50.87
CA VAL A 355 -32.61 -15.58 51.07
C VAL A 355 -33.56 -16.25 50.07
N GLU A 356 -33.17 -16.35 48.80
CA GLU A 356 -33.99 -16.97 47.75
C GLU A 356 -34.24 -18.45 48.00
N ALA A 357 -33.21 -19.21 48.37
CA ALA A 357 -33.35 -20.61 48.77
C ALA A 357 -34.29 -20.82 49.98
N TYR A 358 -34.46 -19.81 50.85
CA TYR A 358 -35.44 -19.84 51.94
C TYR A 358 -36.84 -19.38 51.51
N GLU A 359 -36.95 -18.43 50.58
CA GLU A 359 -38.25 -18.00 50.02
C GLU A 359 -38.92 -19.08 49.16
N GLU A 360 -38.14 -19.92 48.47
CA GLU A 360 -38.65 -21.05 47.69
C GLU A 360 -39.09 -22.27 48.54
N LEU A 361 -38.69 -22.32 49.82
CA LEU A 361 -39.03 -23.41 50.73
C LEU A 361 -40.53 -23.42 51.07
N THR A 362 -41.26 -24.32 50.40
CA THR A 362 -42.67 -24.59 50.69
C THR A 362 -42.82 -25.48 51.93
N VAL A 363 -43.64 -25.04 52.88
CA VAL A 363 -43.86 -25.78 54.14
C VAL A 363 -45.23 -26.43 54.12
N GLU A 364 -45.27 -27.72 53.82
CA GLU A 364 -46.50 -28.54 53.83
C GLU A 364 -46.56 -29.49 55.04
N THR A 365 -45.39 -29.89 55.55
CA THR A 365 -45.20 -30.86 56.64
C THR A 365 -44.33 -30.31 57.77
N TYR A 366 -44.21 -31.10 58.85
CA TYR A 366 -43.36 -30.75 60.00
C TYR A 366 -41.87 -31.09 59.78
N ALA A 367 -41.51 -31.86 58.76
CA ALA A 367 -40.12 -32.07 58.39
C ALA A 367 -39.58 -30.79 57.72
N ASP A 368 -40.32 -30.29 56.73
CA ASP A 368 -40.03 -29.09 55.95
C ASP A 368 -39.95 -27.85 56.86
N TYR A 369 -40.75 -27.78 57.94
CA TYR A 369 -40.60 -26.73 58.96
C TYR A 369 -39.23 -26.74 59.67
N ILE A 370 -38.63 -27.92 59.90
CA ILE A 370 -37.29 -28.00 60.53
C ILE A 370 -36.23 -27.55 59.53
N GLU A 371 -36.34 -27.97 58.27
CA GLU A 371 -35.46 -27.56 57.17
C GLU A 371 -35.54 -26.05 56.91
N ALA A 372 -36.75 -25.49 56.84
CA ALA A 372 -36.99 -24.05 56.80
C ALA A 372 -36.41 -23.33 58.03
N THR A 373 -36.43 -23.93 59.24
CA THR A 373 -35.80 -23.31 60.41
C THR A 373 -34.27 -23.28 60.33
N GLU A 374 -33.64 -24.31 59.73
CA GLU A 374 -32.19 -24.35 59.53
C GLU A 374 -31.76 -23.42 58.37
N ALA A 375 -32.55 -23.34 57.30
CA ALA A 375 -32.37 -22.39 56.18
C ALA A 375 -32.55 -20.92 56.62
N LEU A 376 -33.56 -20.61 57.44
CA LEU A 376 -33.75 -19.28 58.03
C LEU A 376 -32.51 -18.82 58.81
N GLN A 377 -31.92 -19.71 59.63
CA GLN A 377 -30.70 -19.37 60.37
C GLN A 377 -29.52 -19.10 59.43
N ALA A 378 -29.39 -19.85 58.33
CA ALA A 378 -28.35 -19.61 57.33
C ALA A 378 -28.54 -18.27 56.60
N ALA A 379 -29.76 -17.91 56.25
CA ALA A 379 -30.09 -16.61 55.64
C ALA A 379 -29.85 -15.43 56.60
N GLU A 380 -30.23 -15.55 57.88
CA GLU A 380 -29.92 -14.54 58.91
C GLU A 380 -28.41 -14.35 59.11
N GLU A 381 -27.62 -15.45 59.12
CA GLU A 381 -26.16 -15.39 59.26
C GLU A 381 -25.47 -14.82 58.00
N ALA A 382 -26.04 -15.00 56.80
CA ALA A 382 -25.54 -14.39 55.57
C ALA A 382 -25.85 -12.89 55.50
N LEU A 383 -27.03 -12.45 55.97
CA LEU A 383 -27.39 -11.01 56.00
C LEU A 383 -26.50 -10.17 56.92
N GLU A 384 -25.92 -10.74 58.00
CA GLU A 384 -24.99 -10.01 58.88
C GLU A 384 -23.65 -9.65 58.19
N LEU A 385 -23.41 -10.18 56.97
CA LEU A 385 -22.19 -9.95 56.19
C LEU A 385 -22.33 -8.87 55.08
N VAL A 386 -23.55 -8.41 54.79
CA VAL A 386 -23.80 -7.38 53.77
C VAL A 386 -23.56 -5.98 54.36
N GLU A 387 -22.68 -5.17 53.76
CA GLU A 387 -22.38 -3.81 54.27
C GLU A 387 -23.38 -2.72 53.80
N ASP A 388 -24.15 -2.95 52.74
CA ASP A 388 -25.11 -1.98 52.19
C ASP A 388 -26.44 -1.95 53.00
N GLU A 389 -26.74 -0.80 53.63
CA GLU A 389 -27.94 -0.62 54.47
C GLU A 389 -29.27 -0.66 53.68
N GLU A 390 -29.29 -0.39 52.37
CA GLU A 390 -30.50 -0.39 51.53
C GLU A 390 -30.80 -1.80 51.02
N VAL A 391 -29.79 -2.51 50.50
CA VAL A 391 -29.91 -3.92 50.08
C VAL A 391 -30.26 -4.83 51.26
N THR A 392 -29.59 -4.65 52.41
CA THR A 392 -29.90 -5.40 53.64
C THR A 392 -31.35 -5.20 54.09
N ALA A 393 -31.89 -3.99 53.92
CA ALA A 393 -33.27 -3.68 54.31
C ALA A 393 -34.31 -4.33 53.36
N GLU A 394 -34.00 -4.46 52.08
CA GLU A 394 -34.86 -5.14 51.10
C GLU A 394 -34.85 -6.67 51.30
N LEU A 395 -33.67 -7.28 51.43
CA LEU A 395 -33.52 -8.72 51.70
C LEU A 395 -34.14 -9.12 53.05
N GLN A 396 -34.02 -8.31 54.10
CA GLN A 396 -34.69 -8.59 55.38
C GLN A 396 -36.22 -8.52 55.25
N ALA A 397 -36.76 -7.61 54.43
CA ALA A 397 -38.20 -7.48 54.24
C ALA A 397 -38.80 -8.68 53.47
N ARG A 398 -38.02 -9.26 52.55
CA ARG A 398 -38.29 -10.55 51.88
C ARG A 398 -38.31 -11.71 52.89
N LEU A 399 -37.22 -11.88 53.64
CA LEU A 399 -37.05 -12.89 54.69
C LEU A 399 -38.15 -12.87 55.77
N ASP A 400 -38.53 -11.68 56.24
CA ASP A 400 -39.61 -11.47 57.22
C ASP A 400 -40.98 -11.96 56.69
N ALA A 401 -41.25 -11.79 55.40
CA ALA A 401 -42.55 -12.13 54.80
C ALA A 401 -42.77 -13.64 54.69
N GLN A 402 -41.75 -14.39 54.26
CA GLN A 402 -41.82 -15.86 54.21
C GLN A 402 -41.90 -16.46 55.62
N THR A 403 -41.18 -15.88 56.59
CA THR A 403 -41.23 -16.32 57.99
C THR A 403 -42.64 -16.22 58.58
N GLU A 404 -43.41 -15.16 58.28
CA GLU A 404 -44.82 -15.02 58.71
C GLU A 404 -45.75 -16.08 58.07
N ALA A 405 -45.44 -16.53 56.84
CA ALA A 405 -46.18 -17.61 56.17
C ALA A 405 -45.92 -18.98 56.83
N VAL A 406 -44.66 -19.32 57.10
CA VAL A 406 -44.25 -20.59 57.74
C VAL A 406 -44.87 -20.76 59.14
N ASP A 407 -44.83 -19.71 59.96
CA ASP A 407 -45.42 -19.71 61.32
C ASP A 407 -46.96 -19.86 61.27
N THR A 408 -47.60 -19.37 60.20
CA THR A 408 -49.04 -19.51 59.98
C THR A 408 -49.42 -20.97 59.71
N VAL A 409 -48.72 -21.66 58.80
CA VAL A 409 -48.99 -23.08 58.49
C VAL A 409 -48.81 -23.97 59.71
N LEU A 410 -47.70 -23.79 60.46
CA LEU A 410 -47.48 -24.57 61.69
C LEU A 410 -48.60 -24.35 62.72
N SER A 411 -49.10 -23.12 62.85
CA SER A 411 -50.23 -22.83 63.73
C SER A 411 -51.51 -23.56 63.29
N GLU A 412 -51.80 -23.62 61.99
CA GLU A 412 -52.99 -24.33 61.47
C GLU A 412 -52.90 -25.85 61.65
N VAL A 413 -51.73 -26.45 61.40
CA VAL A 413 -51.47 -27.89 61.64
C VAL A 413 -51.61 -28.23 63.12
N VAL A 414 -50.99 -27.43 64.01
CA VAL A 414 -51.06 -27.62 65.47
C VAL A 414 -52.49 -27.45 65.99
N ASP A 415 -53.27 -26.50 65.48
CA ASP A 415 -54.68 -26.34 65.84
C ASP A 415 -55.54 -27.50 65.31
N SER A 416 -55.26 -28.02 64.12
CA SER A 416 -55.96 -29.19 63.56
C SER A 416 -55.75 -30.44 64.43
N VAL A 417 -54.49 -30.72 64.82
CA VAL A 417 -54.13 -31.82 65.73
C VAL A 417 -54.76 -31.65 67.12
N ASN A 418 -54.76 -30.43 67.68
CA ASN A 418 -55.32 -30.17 69.01
C ASN A 418 -56.85 -30.19 69.06
N ASN A 419 -57.53 -29.90 67.93
CA ASN A 419 -58.99 -29.93 67.84
C ASN A 419 -59.56 -31.31 67.44
N ALA A 420 -58.72 -32.25 66.98
CA ALA A 420 -59.13 -33.60 66.61
C ALA A 420 -59.86 -34.33 67.76
N SER A 421 -61.10 -34.77 67.50
CA SER A 421 -62.04 -35.21 68.53
C SER A 421 -62.22 -36.73 68.60
N ASN A 422 -61.71 -37.46 67.60
CA ASN A 422 -61.79 -38.92 67.53
C ASN A 422 -60.57 -39.56 66.83
N GLN A 423 -60.48 -40.89 66.90
CA GLN A 423 -59.33 -41.68 66.41
C GLN A 423 -59.14 -41.63 64.88
N VAL A 424 -60.18 -41.28 64.11
CA VAL A 424 -60.08 -41.13 62.64
C VAL A 424 -59.55 -39.74 62.31
N GLU A 425 -60.16 -38.67 62.84
CA GLU A 425 -59.64 -37.29 62.70
C GLU A 425 -58.18 -37.17 63.17
N LEU A 426 -57.81 -37.86 64.26
CA LEU A 426 -56.42 -37.89 64.75
C LEU A 426 -55.51 -38.73 63.85
N ASN A 427 -56.01 -39.80 63.22
CA ASN A 427 -55.24 -40.56 62.24
C ASN A 427 -55.05 -39.74 60.97
N ASP A 428 -56.09 -39.10 60.43
CA ASP A 428 -56.01 -38.31 59.20
C ASP A 428 -55.05 -37.11 59.40
N ALA A 429 -55.06 -36.48 60.58
CA ALA A 429 -54.09 -35.44 60.94
C ALA A 429 -52.66 -35.96 61.20
N LEU A 430 -52.50 -37.20 61.69
CA LEU A 430 -51.18 -37.85 61.82
C LEU A 430 -50.66 -38.38 60.48
N THR A 431 -51.56 -38.78 59.59
CA THR A 431 -51.30 -39.16 58.21
C THR A 431 -50.79 -37.92 57.48
N ALA A 432 -51.52 -36.79 57.51
CA ALA A 432 -51.06 -35.50 57.00
C ALA A 432 -49.70 -35.03 57.57
N PHE A 433 -49.40 -35.33 58.84
CA PHE A 433 -48.11 -35.02 59.48
C PHE A 433 -46.95 -35.96 59.06
N PHE A 434 -47.23 -37.08 58.38
CA PHE A 434 -46.26 -38.11 57.97
C PHE A 434 -46.53 -38.61 56.53
N ASN A 435 -46.95 -37.73 55.62
CA ASN A 435 -47.90 -38.11 54.57
C ASN A 435 -47.34 -38.67 53.25
N ASN A 436 -46.42 -39.63 53.29
CA ASN A 436 -46.25 -40.52 52.15
C ASN A 436 -46.10 -42.00 52.55
N VAL A 437 -47.17 -42.57 53.12
CA VAL A 437 -47.32 -44.02 53.19
C VAL A 437 -48.76 -44.46 52.93
N ASN A 438 -49.06 -44.76 51.65
CA ASN A 438 -50.32 -45.37 51.24
C ASN A 438 -50.49 -46.75 51.92
N SER A 439 -51.52 -46.91 52.76
CA SER A 439 -51.70 -48.12 53.60
C SER A 439 -51.88 -49.41 52.81
N ASP A 440 -52.40 -49.32 51.58
CA ASP A 440 -52.66 -50.47 50.74
C ASP A 440 -51.39 -50.84 49.92
N LEU A 441 -50.54 -49.84 49.64
CA LEU A 441 -49.20 -50.01 49.07
C LEU A 441 -48.26 -50.73 50.05
N ILE A 442 -48.38 -50.50 51.37
CA ILE A 442 -47.65 -51.26 52.41
C ILE A 442 -48.00 -52.76 52.36
N GLU A 443 -49.29 -53.11 52.19
CA GLU A 443 -49.70 -54.52 52.08
C GLU A 443 -49.28 -55.15 50.74
N ALA A 444 -49.13 -54.36 49.67
CA ALA A 444 -48.62 -54.81 48.37
C ALA A 444 -47.09 -55.07 48.38
N TYR A 445 -46.28 -54.13 48.88
CA TYR A 445 -44.80 -54.30 48.95
C TYR A 445 -44.39 -55.45 49.87
N GLN A 446 -45.14 -55.72 50.94
CA GLN A 446 -44.94 -56.93 51.76
C GLN A 446 -45.15 -58.25 51.00
N GLY A 447 -45.82 -58.21 49.84
CA GLY A 447 -46.00 -59.35 48.93
C GLY A 447 -44.97 -59.41 47.78
N ALA A 448 -44.43 -58.27 47.34
CA ALA A 448 -43.53 -58.18 46.20
C ALA A 448 -42.06 -58.48 46.53
N LEU A 449 -41.60 -58.17 47.76
CA LEU A 449 -40.21 -58.32 48.22
C LEU A 449 -39.70 -59.78 48.39
N ASP A 450 -40.23 -60.75 47.65
CA ASP A 450 -39.77 -62.15 47.61
C ASP A 450 -38.76 -62.39 46.47
N GLY A 451 -37.77 -61.49 46.27
CA GLY A 451 -36.51 -61.94 45.65
C GLY A 451 -35.58 -61.01 44.85
N THR A 452 -35.77 -59.69 44.72
CA THR A 452 -34.81 -58.79 44.03
C THR A 452 -34.25 -57.68 44.95
N GLU A 453 -33.02 -57.25 44.67
CA GLU A 453 -32.31 -56.18 45.37
C GLU A 453 -32.44 -54.88 44.55
N GLU A 454 -33.64 -54.28 44.51
CA GLU A 454 -33.83 -52.90 44.03
C GLU A 454 -33.63 -51.90 45.20
N THR A 455 -33.12 -50.72 44.85
CA THR A 455 -32.93 -49.58 45.75
C THR A 455 -34.24 -48.81 45.97
N VAL A 456 -34.27 -47.91 46.95
CA VAL A 456 -35.44 -47.05 47.22
C VAL A 456 -35.72 -46.12 46.03
N GLU A 457 -34.67 -45.71 45.32
CA GLU A 457 -34.69 -44.82 44.16
C GLU A 457 -35.26 -45.53 42.92
N GLU A 458 -34.77 -46.74 42.61
CA GLU A 458 -35.35 -47.61 41.55
C GLU A 458 -36.83 -47.95 41.84
N ILE A 459 -37.18 -48.19 43.10
CA ILE A 459 -38.56 -48.43 43.56
C ILE A 459 -39.46 -47.19 43.39
N GLN A 460 -38.91 -45.99 43.56
CA GLN A 460 -39.64 -44.73 43.42
C GLN A 460 -39.94 -44.46 41.94
N VAL A 461 -38.95 -44.62 41.06
CA VAL A 461 -39.11 -44.54 39.59
C VAL A 461 -40.19 -45.50 39.06
N ASP A 462 -40.23 -46.74 39.56
CA ASP A 462 -41.27 -47.73 39.22
C ASP A 462 -42.68 -47.34 39.68
N ILE A 463 -42.78 -46.58 40.79
CA ILE A 463 -44.05 -46.04 41.31
C ILE A 463 -44.50 -44.85 40.45
N ASP A 464 -43.60 -43.91 40.17
CA ASP A 464 -43.92 -42.67 39.46
C ASP A 464 -44.28 -42.94 38.00
N THR A 465 -43.58 -43.89 37.36
CA THR A 465 -43.96 -44.44 36.04
C THR A 465 -45.38 -45.02 36.04
N GLN A 466 -45.78 -45.76 37.08
CA GLN A 466 -47.13 -46.34 37.17
C GLN A 466 -48.20 -45.29 37.48
N ASN A 467 -47.87 -44.25 38.25
CA ASN A 467 -48.79 -43.14 38.54
C ASN A 467 -49.05 -42.33 37.25
N ALA A 468 -48.00 -41.91 36.54
CA ALA A 468 -48.12 -41.15 35.29
C ALA A 468 -48.97 -41.89 34.24
N VAL A 469 -48.74 -43.18 34.03
CA VAL A 469 -49.58 -44.01 33.14
C VAL A 469 -51.03 -44.08 33.62
N ALA A 470 -51.25 -44.24 34.94
CA ALA A 470 -52.60 -44.33 35.49
C ALA A 470 -53.38 -43.00 35.39
N ASP A 471 -52.71 -41.86 35.56
CA ASP A 471 -53.31 -40.53 35.50
C ASP A 471 -53.63 -40.14 34.04
N VAL A 472 -52.75 -40.45 33.08
CA VAL A 472 -53.03 -40.31 31.63
C VAL A 472 -54.24 -41.17 31.22
N LEU A 473 -54.35 -42.39 31.74
CA LEU A 473 -55.50 -43.28 31.51
C LEU A 473 -56.79 -42.83 32.22
N ALA A 474 -56.69 -41.95 33.23
CA ALA A 474 -57.81 -41.45 34.02
C ALA A 474 -58.30 -40.05 33.57
N ALA A 475 -57.54 -39.35 32.73
CA ALA A 475 -57.88 -38.04 32.20
C ALA A 475 -59.18 -38.07 31.37
N ASP A 476 -60.23 -37.41 31.88
CA ASP A 476 -61.55 -37.29 31.21
C ASP A 476 -61.65 -35.97 30.40
N THR A 477 -60.63 -35.10 30.47
CA THR A 477 -60.54 -33.81 29.77
C THR A 477 -59.14 -33.53 29.23
N GLN A 478 -59.03 -32.63 28.25
CA GLN A 478 -57.74 -32.19 27.70
C GLN A 478 -56.83 -31.56 28.76
N VAL A 479 -57.39 -30.81 29.73
CA VAL A 479 -56.58 -30.21 30.81
C VAL A 479 -56.01 -31.28 31.73
N GLU A 480 -56.83 -32.23 32.19
CA GLU A 480 -56.35 -33.34 33.03
C GLU A 480 -55.33 -34.22 32.30
N LEU A 481 -55.39 -34.31 30.97
CA LEU A 481 -54.40 -35.01 30.17
C LEU A 481 -53.07 -34.22 30.07
N LEU A 482 -53.12 -32.88 30.09
CA LEU A 482 -51.91 -32.05 30.09
C LEU A 482 -51.14 -32.26 31.38
N ASP A 483 -51.83 -32.02 32.50
CA ASP A 483 -51.27 -32.12 33.84
C ASP A 483 -50.64 -33.52 34.06
N ALA A 484 -51.29 -34.57 33.56
CA ALA A 484 -50.79 -35.95 33.67
C ALA A 484 -49.59 -36.27 32.76
N LEU A 485 -49.54 -35.73 31.54
CA LEU A 485 -48.40 -35.92 30.64
C LEU A 485 -47.19 -35.08 31.09
N GLN A 486 -47.40 -33.81 31.46
CA GLN A 486 -46.34 -32.92 31.96
C GLN A 486 -45.74 -33.45 33.26
N SER A 487 -46.57 -33.88 34.22
CA SER A 487 -46.05 -34.50 35.43
C SER A 487 -45.31 -35.81 35.15
N GLY A 488 -45.67 -36.55 34.10
CA GLY A 488 -44.89 -37.71 33.63
C GLY A 488 -43.50 -37.30 33.10
N GLU A 489 -43.42 -36.24 32.30
CA GLU A 489 -42.17 -35.68 31.78
C GLU A 489 -41.25 -35.11 32.89
N GLU A 490 -41.80 -34.35 33.84
CA GLU A 490 -41.09 -33.85 35.04
C GLU A 490 -40.48 -35.00 35.87
N ASN A 491 -41.14 -36.16 35.90
CA ASN A 491 -40.66 -37.37 36.56
C ASN A 491 -39.79 -38.28 35.65
N GLY A 492 -39.42 -37.82 34.44
CA GLY A 492 -38.55 -38.54 33.51
C GLY A 492 -39.17 -39.76 32.82
N VAL A 493 -40.51 -39.81 32.72
CA VAL A 493 -41.28 -40.94 32.15
C VAL A 493 -41.56 -40.75 30.66
N PHE A 494 -41.71 -39.50 30.20
CA PHE A 494 -41.96 -39.11 28.81
C PHE A 494 -40.89 -38.11 28.35
N SER A 495 -40.68 -37.98 27.04
CA SER A 495 -39.61 -37.14 26.46
C SER A 495 -40.05 -35.96 25.60
N ASP A 496 -41.33 -35.90 25.18
CA ASP A 496 -41.80 -35.01 24.11
C ASP A 496 -43.19 -34.39 24.40
N VAL A 497 -43.45 -33.99 25.64
CA VAL A 497 -44.76 -33.48 26.07
C VAL A 497 -44.82 -31.96 25.98
N ARG A 498 -45.77 -31.44 25.20
CA ARG A 498 -45.99 -29.99 25.06
C ARG A 498 -47.46 -29.60 25.05
N GLU A 499 -47.72 -28.45 25.67
CA GLU A 499 -49.06 -27.88 25.83
C GLU A 499 -49.72 -27.57 24.47
N ASP A 500 -49.01 -26.98 23.53
CA ASP A 500 -49.57 -26.61 22.21
C ASP A 500 -49.98 -27.81 21.35
N TYR A 501 -49.41 -29.00 21.60
CA TYR A 501 -49.68 -30.22 20.83
C TYR A 501 -50.75 -31.10 21.48
N ILE A 502 -51.33 -30.68 22.61
CA ILE A 502 -52.24 -31.54 23.35
C ILE A 502 -53.54 -31.88 22.61
N GLU A 503 -54.04 -31.03 21.70
CA GLU A 503 -55.20 -31.44 20.91
C GLU A 503 -54.86 -32.62 19.97
N THR A 504 -53.62 -32.68 19.47
CA THR A 504 -53.07 -33.79 18.68
C THR A 504 -52.84 -35.03 19.55
N TYR A 505 -52.22 -34.88 20.72
CA TYR A 505 -52.03 -35.98 21.68
C TYR A 505 -53.37 -36.52 22.16
N ALA A 506 -54.28 -35.68 22.64
CA ALA A 506 -55.63 -36.06 23.07
C ALA A 506 -56.39 -36.80 21.96
N THR A 507 -56.33 -36.34 20.71
CA THR A 507 -57.03 -36.99 19.59
C THR A 507 -56.58 -38.44 19.37
N ASN A 508 -55.30 -38.74 19.60
CA ASN A 508 -54.74 -40.10 19.46
C ASN A 508 -54.83 -40.91 20.78
N ILE A 509 -54.62 -40.26 21.92
CA ILE A 509 -54.67 -40.85 23.26
C ILE A 509 -56.12 -41.22 23.66
N ILE A 510 -57.15 -40.55 23.15
CA ILE A 510 -58.55 -40.93 23.44
C ILE A 510 -58.93 -42.35 22.95
N ASP A 511 -58.11 -43.00 22.11
CA ASP A 511 -58.30 -44.41 21.67
C ASP A 511 -57.41 -45.44 22.41
N VAL A 512 -56.84 -45.10 23.58
CA VAL A 512 -55.86 -45.93 24.32
C VAL A 512 -56.44 -47.00 25.25
N SER A 513 -57.69 -47.44 25.05
CA SER A 513 -58.35 -48.42 25.95
C SER A 513 -57.70 -49.84 26.02
N GLU A 514 -56.56 -50.03 25.35
CA GLU A 514 -55.75 -51.25 25.33
C GLU A 514 -54.23 -51.01 25.61
N VAL A 515 -53.79 -49.81 26.01
CA VAL A 515 -52.37 -49.58 26.44
C VAL A 515 -52.22 -49.82 27.94
N ASP A 516 -51.07 -50.40 28.35
CA ASP A 516 -50.78 -50.73 29.75
C ASP A 516 -49.39 -50.18 30.20
N THR A 517 -48.66 -49.44 29.35
CA THR A 517 -47.26 -49.03 29.58
C THR A 517 -46.92 -47.61 29.10
N ALA A 518 -45.91 -46.99 29.71
CA ALA A 518 -45.40 -45.67 29.30
C ALA A 518 -44.79 -45.70 27.87
N GLU A 519 -44.07 -46.78 27.51
CA GLU A 519 -43.47 -46.99 26.18
C GLU A 519 -44.54 -46.98 25.06
N GLU A 520 -45.73 -47.54 25.32
CA GLU A 520 -46.86 -47.51 24.37
C GLU A 520 -47.51 -46.12 24.25
N ILE A 521 -47.46 -45.29 25.31
CA ILE A 521 -47.96 -43.91 25.30
C ILE A 521 -46.96 -42.99 24.57
N GLN A 522 -45.65 -43.13 24.84
CA GLN A 522 -44.61 -42.38 24.13
C GLN A 522 -44.67 -42.64 22.61
N ALA A 523 -44.83 -43.89 22.18
CA ALA A 523 -44.98 -44.20 20.75
C ALA A 523 -46.22 -43.54 20.07
N ILE A 524 -47.23 -43.11 20.85
CA ILE A 524 -48.37 -42.33 20.36
C ILE A 524 -48.04 -40.83 20.28
N ILE A 525 -47.25 -40.33 21.23
CA ILE A 525 -46.69 -38.97 21.24
C ILE A 525 -45.78 -38.79 20.01
N ASP A 526 -44.78 -39.66 19.82
CA ASP A 526 -43.86 -39.64 18.67
C ASP A 526 -44.61 -39.62 17.32
N GLY A 527 -45.62 -40.48 17.19
CA GLY A 527 -46.44 -40.60 15.98
C GLY A 527 -47.36 -39.39 15.73
N ALA A 528 -47.75 -38.67 16.79
CA ALA A 528 -48.46 -37.40 16.69
C ALA A 528 -47.51 -36.28 16.24
N THR A 529 -46.29 -36.24 16.79
CA THR A 529 -45.26 -35.25 16.43
C THR A 529 -44.80 -35.40 14.96
N GLN A 530 -44.59 -36.63 14.48
CA GLN A 530 -44.26 -36.86 13.06
C GLN A 530 -45.37 -36.36 12.09
N ALA A 531 -46.65 -36.43 12.50
CA ALA A 531 -47.76 -35.99 11.66
C ALA A 531 -47.78 -34.45 11.46
N VAL A 532 -47.15 -33.70 12.37
CA VAL A 532 -46.97 -32.25 12.25
C VAL A 532 -45.86 -31.93 11.24
N VAL A 533 -44.71 -32.61 11.35
CA VAL A 533 -43.59 -32.51 10.40
C VAL A 533 -44.05 -32.83 8.97
N ASP A 534 -44.82 -33.93 8.80
CA ASP A 534 -45.42 -34.32 7.52
C ASP A 534 -46.37 -33.23 6.96
N ASN A 535 -47.02 -32.44 7.82
CA ASN A 535 -47.89 -31.33 7.40
C ASN A 535 -47.08 -30.11 6.95
N ALA A 536 -46.04 -29.72 7.70
CA ALA A 536 -45.14 -28.62 7.33
C ALA A 536 -44.46 -28.87 5.97
N ILE A 537 -43.96 -30.09 5.74
CA ILE A 537 -43.40 -30.51 4.44
C ILE A 537 -44.43 -30.35 3.32
N ALA A 538 -45.68 -30.76 3.55
CA ALA A 538 -46.73 -30.69 2.53
C ALA A 538 -47.17 -29.26 2.20
N GLN A 539 -47.19 -28.34 3.17
CA GLN A 539 -47.48 -26.92 2.92
C GLN A 539 -46.32 -26.21 2.21
N LEU A 540 -45.07 -26.53 2.56
CA LEU A 540 -43.90 -26.07 1.81
C LEU A 540 -43.92 -26.56 0.35
N GLU A 541 -44.23 -27.83 0.09
CA GLU A 541 -44.36 -28.33 -1.29
C GLU A 541 -45.47 -27.63 -2.11
N GLU A 542 -46.52 -27.11 -1.46
CA GLU A 542 -47.56 -26.31 -2.11
C GLU A 542 -47.08 -24.87 -2.37
N ALA A 543 -46.46 -24.21 -1.38
CA ALA A 543 -45.89 -22.86 -1.52
C ALA A 543 -44.74 -22.80 -2.55
N GLU A 544 -43.83 -23.78 -2.55
CA GLU A 544 -42.79 -23.96 -3.57
C GLU A 544 -43.38 -24.09 -4.99
N ALA A 545 -44.58 -24.67 -5.14
CA ALA A 545 -45.22 -24.82 -6.44
C ALA A 545 -45.86 -23.52 -6.96
N ASN A 546 -46.26 -22.60 -6.08
CA ASN A 546 -46.84 -21.30 -6.44
C ASN A 546 -46.31 -20.16 -5.53
N PRO A 547 -45.01 -19.80 -5.58
CA PRO A 547 -44.41 -18.85 -4.63
C PRO A 547 -45.03 -17.45 -4.64
N SER A 548 -45.78 -17.09 -5.69
CA SER A 548 -46.51 -15.82 -5.79
C SER A 548 -47.92 -15.82 -5.15
N ASP A 549 -48.33 -16.87 -4.43
CA ASP A 549 -49.60 -16.91 -3.70
C ASP A 549 -49.35 -16.77 -2.19
N ASP A 550 -49.48 -15.53 -1.68
CA ASP A 550 -49.28 -15.17 -0.27
C ASP A 550 -50.10 -16.04 0.72
N ALA A 551 -51.21 -16.64 0.26
CA ALA A 551 -51.99 -17.55 1.10
C ALA A 551 -51.31 -18.92 1.27
N GLU A 552 -50.72 -19.47 0.21
CA GLU A 552 -49.98 -20.74 0.28
C GLU A 552 -48.65 -20.54 1.05
N LEU A 553 -47.98 -19.39 0.88
CA LEU A 553 -46.82 -19.01 1.69
C LEU A 553 -47.17 -18.88 3.18
N GLN A 554 -48.25 -18.17 3.55
CA GLN A 554 -48.64 -18.05 4.96
C GLN A 554 -49.07 -19.40 5.57
N GLU A 555 -49.75 -20.27 4.81
CA GLU A 555 -50.09 -21.63 5.26
C GLU A 555 -48.82 -22.48 5.49
N ALA A 556 -47.73 -22.25 4.73
CA ALA A 556 -46.41 -22.85 5.00
C ALA A 556 -45.70 -22.24 6.23
N VAL A 557 -45.70 -20.90 6.40
CA VAL A 557 -45.14 -20.22 7.59
C VAL A 557 -45.79 -20.75 8.87
N ASP A 558 -47.13 -20.78 8.90
CA ASP A 558 -47.91 -21.23 10.05
C ASP A 558 -47.63 -22.72 10.37
N ALA A 559 -47.39 -23.55 9.36
CA ALA A 559 -47.11 -24.98 9.53
C ALA A 559 -45.66 -25.28 9.96
N VAL A 560 -44.66 -24.53 9.48
CA VAL A 560 -43.25 -24.65 9.91
C VAL A 560 -43.07 -24.12 11.34
N ALA A 561 -43.69 -22.98 11.68
CA ALA A 561 -43.69 -22.47 13.05
C ALA A 561 -44.41 -23.39 14.06
N ALA A 562 -45.27 -24.29 13.57
CA ALA A 562 -45.89 -25.34 14.36
C ALA A 562 -45.04 -26.63 14.45
N VAL A 563 -43.78 -26.65 13.97
CA VAL A 563 -42.85 -27.76 14.16
C VAL A 563 -41.97 -27.50 15.40
N PRO A 564 -41.79 -28.50 16.28
CA PRO A 564 -40.81 -28.49 17.37
C PRO A 564 -39.38 -28.06 17.02
N SER A 565 -38.76 -27.24 17.87
CA SER A 565 -37.35 -26.81 17.77
C SER A 565 -36.33 -27.78 18.39
N ASP A 566 -36.80 -28.79 19.11
CA ASP A 566 -36.04 -29.74 19.94
C ASP A 566 -36.10 -31.19 19.41
N LEU A 567 -36.59 -31.39 18.18
CA LEU A 567 -36.62 -32.69 17.47
C LEU A 567 -35.21 -33.21 17.05
N VAL A 568 -34.21 -32.96 17.89
CA VAL A 568 -32.81 -33.25 17.65
C VAL A 568 -32.49 -34.67 18.12
N ASP A 569 -31.88 -35.48 17.26
CA ASP A 569 -30.93 -36.50 17.72
C ASP A 569 -29.50 -36.11 17.31
N ASP A 570 -28.53 -36.51 18.14
CA ASP A 570 -27.10 -36.26 17.91
C ASP A 570 -26.55 -37.01 16.67
N GLU A 571 -27.37 -37.77 15.94
CA GLU A 571 -27.00 -38.53 14.74
C GLU A 571 -27.56 -37.92 13.42
N GLY A 572 -28.02 -36.66 13.48
CA GLY A 572 -27.73 -35.67 12.43
C GLY A 572 -28.87 -35.34 11.46
N ASN A 573 -29.66 -34.35 11.84
CA ASN A 573 -30.10 -33.18 11.05
C ASN A 573 -31.22 -32.47 11.81
N SER A 574 -31.12 -31.17 12.09
CA SER A 574 -32.29 -30.41 12.55
C SER A 574 -33.32 -30.35 11.42
N ILE A 575 -34.44 -31.04 11.63
CA ILE A 575 -35.56 -31.04 10.69
C ILE A 575 -36.15 -29.63 10.59
N LEU A 576 -36.21 -28.89 11.70
CA LEU A 576 -36.72 -27.52 11.70
C LEU A 576 -35.84 -26.60 10.84
N ASP A 577 -34.51 -26.64 11.00
CA ASP A 577 -33.59 -25.79 10.24
C ASP A 577 -33.73 -26.05 8.73
N THR A 578 -33.85 -27.32 8.33
CA THR A 578 -34.05 -27.73 6.93
C THR A 578 -35.40 -27.24 6.36
N LEU A 579 -36.44 -27.14 7.21
CA LEU A 579 -37.75 -26.62 6.81
C LEU A 579 -37.76 -25.08 6.77
N GLN A 580 -37.05 -24.43 7.69
CA GLN A 580 -36.90 -22.98 7.73
C GLN A 580 -36.08 -22.47 6.54
N GLU A 581 -34.97 -23.12 6.21
CA GLU A 581 -34.18 -22.85 5.00
C GLU A 581 -35.06 -22.88 3.74
N ARG A 582 -35.91 -23.90 3.59
CA ARG A 582 -36.85 -23.99 2.46
C ARG A 582 -37.91 -22.89 2.49
N LEU A 583 -38.42 -22.53 3.66
CA LEU A 583 -39.40 -21.46 3.82
C LEU A 583 -38.81 -20.10 3.41
N ASP A 584 -37.60 -19.80 3.86
CA ASP A 584 -36.90 -18.54 3.57
C ASP A 584 -36.61 -18.41 2.07
N ASN A 585 -36.17 -19.50 1.42
CA ASN A 585 -36.00 -19.59 -0.04
C ASN A 585 -37.30 -19.23 -0.80
N VAL A 586 -38.47 -19.71 -0.34
CA VAL A 586 -39.77 -19.41 -0.99
C VAL A 586 -40.21 -17.97 -0.73
N SER A 587 -40.01 -17.45 0.49
CA SER A 587 -40.36 -16.06 0.85
C SER A 587 -39.57 -15.06 -0.01
N VAL A 588 -38.27 -15.28 -0.18
CA VAL A 588 -37.40 -14.47 -1.04
C VAL A 588 -37.92 -14.42 -2.48
N VAL A 589 -38.38 -15.55 -3.04
CA VAL A 589 -38.96 -15.59 -4.39
C VAL A 589 -40.30 -14.86 -4.45
N ASN A 590 -41.14 -14.90 -3.40
CA ASN A 590 -42.37 -14.10 -3.32
C ASN A 590 -42.06 -12.60 -3.38
N ASP A 591 -41.14 -12.11 -2.54
CA ASP A 591 -40.77 -10.69 -2.46
C ASP A 591 -40.21 -10.17 -3.79
N VAL A 592 -39.33 -10.94 -4.45
CA VAL A 592 -38.80 -10.61 -5.80
C VAL A 592 -39.93 -10.56 -6.85
N LEU A 593 -40.90 -11.47 -6.81
CA LEU A 593 -42.03 -11.46 -7.74
C LEU A 593 -43.04 -10.33 -7.46
N ALA A 594 -43.10 -9.82 -6.22
CA ALA A 594 -43.97 -8.72 -5.81
C ALA A 594 -43.38 -7.31 -6.06
N ALA A 595 -42.05 -7.20 -6.09
CA ALA A 595 -41.31 -5.96 -6.31
C ALA A 595 -41.46 -5.38 -7.74
N ASP A 596 -41.23 -4.08 -7.92
CA ASP A 596 -41.10 -3.46 -9.25
C ASP A 596 -39.68 -3.62 -9.83
N GLN A 597 -39.46 -3.38 -11.12
CA GLN A 597 -38.17 -3.65 -11.78
C GLN A 597 -36.95 -2.98 -11.12
N VAL A 598 -37.11 -1.81 -10.51
CA VAL A 598 -36.02 -1.09 -9.82
C VAL A 598 -35.80 -1.68 -8.42
N SER A 599 -36.90 -2.06 -7.75
CA SER A 599 -36.87 -2.69 -6.44
C SER A 599 -36.40 -4.15 -6.51
N GLN A 600 -36.66 -4.86 -7.61
CA GLN A 600 -36.18 -6.22 -7.88
C GLN A 600 -34.67 -6.28 -7.95
N VAL A 601 -34.06 -5.34 -8.69
CA VAL A 601 -32.61 -5.18 -8.79
C VAL A 601 -31.99 -4.98 -7.40
N ARG A 602 -32.45 -3.95 -6.67
CA ARG A 602 -31.92 -3.60 -5.35
C ARG A 602 -32.18 -4.65 -4.27
N LEU A 603 -33.27 -5.41 -4.40
CA LEU A 603 -33.56 -6.54 -3.53
C LEU A 603 -32.62 -7.71 -3.81
N LEU A 604 -32.35 -8.04 -5.08
CA LEU A 604 -31.40 -9.09 -5.46
C LEU A 604 -29.95 -8.74 -5.07
N GLU A 605 -29.55 -7.48 -5.23
CA GLU A 605 -28.25 -6.95 -4.78
C GLU A 605 -28.11 -7.06 -3.26
N SER A 606 -29.05 -6.46 -2.51
CA SER A 606 -29.03 -6.47 -1.04
C SER A 606 -29.02 -7.88 -0.47
N LEU A 607 -29.79 -8.81 -1.04
CA LEU A 607 -29.83 -10.19 -0.57
C LEU A 607 -28.56 -10.99 -0.92
N ASN A 608 -27.91 -10.70 -2.06
CA ASN A 608 -26.64 -11.33 -2.43
C ASN A 608 -25.47 -10.84 -1.55
N GLU A 609 -25.50 -9.58 -1.12
CA GLU A 609 -24.43 -8.96 -0.31
C GLU A 609 -24.61 -9.17 1.21
N ASN A 610 -25.85 -9.25 1.71
CA ASN A 610 -26.15 -9.29 3.16
C ASN A 610 -26.52 -10.69 3.68
N GLY A 611 -26.00 -11.75 3.05
CA GLY A 611 -26.04 -13.11 3.61
C GLY A 611 -27.10 -14.06 3.04
N PHE A 612 -26.99 -14.40 1.76
CA PHE A 612 -27.60 -15.61 1.19
C PHE A 612 -26.75 -16.88 1.49
N GLU A 613 -26.43 -17.17 2.76
CA GLU A 613 -25.64 -18.39 3.07
C GLU A 613 -26.41 -19.69 2.72
N ASN A 614 -27.76 -19.64 2.71
CA ASN A 614 -28.64 -20.79 2.45
C ASN A 614 -29.63 -20.60 1.28
N VAL A 615 -29.49 -19.56 0.44
CA VAL A 615 -30.41 -19.37 -0.71
C VAL A 615 -29.80 -19.90 -1.98
N ASN A 616 -30.49 -20.87 -2.58
CA ASN A 616 -30.00 -21.58 -3.74
C ASN A 616 -30.22 -20.74 -5.01
N THR A 617 -29.12 -20.21 -5.57
CA THR A 617 -29.13 -19.37 -6.78
C THR A 617 -29.69 -20.09 -8.02
N ASP A 618 -29.58 -21.43 -8.11
CA ASP A 618 -30.24 -22.21 -9.17
C ASP A 618 -31.77 -22.19 -9.02
N TYR A 619 -32.30 -22.01 -7.81
CA TYR A 619 -33.74 -21.96 -7.52
C TYR A 619 -34.35 -20.63 -8.00
N ILE A 620 -33.69 -19.50 -7.76
CA ILE A 620 -34.06 -18.19 -8.33
C ILE A 620 -34.03 -18.25 -9.87
N ALA A 621 -33.01 -18.89 -10.44
CA ALA A 621 -32.89 -19.08 -11.89
C ALA A 621 -33.99 -19.98 -12.51
N GLU A 622 -34.61 -20.90 -11.74
CA GLU A 622 -35.71 -21.75 -12.25
C GLU A 622 -37.01 -20.94 -12.50
N TYR A 623 -37.15 -19.75 -11.89
CA TYR A 623 -38.26 -18.82 -12.08
C TYR A 623 -38.01 -17.71 -13.15
N ASP A 624 -36.94 -17.82 -13.95
CA ASP A 624 -36.64 -16.96 -15.13
C ASP A 624 -37.84 -16.77 -16.10
N ALA A 625 -38.80 -17.70 -16.10
CA ALA A 625 -40.03 -17.60 -16.90
C ALA A 625 -41.13 -16.68 -16.30
N ALA A 626 -41.00 -16.24 -15.05
CA ALA A 626 -41.99 -15.42 -14.33
C ALA A 626 -41.61 -13.94 -14.24
N ILE A 627 -40.31 -13.62 -14.28
CA ILE A 627 -39.81 -12.25 -14.51
C ILE A 627 -40.18 -11.86 -15.96
N ASP A 628 -40.84 -10.72 -16.16
CA ASP A 628 -41.62 -10.43 -17.39
C ASP A 628 -40.76 -10.56 -18.67
N GLY A 629 -41.07 -11.59 -19.48
CA GLY A 629 -40.25 -12.14 -20.56
C GLY A 629 -39.99 -11.22 -21.76
N SER A 630 -39.31 -10.12 -21.50
CA SER A 630 -38.89 -9.08 -22.45
C SER A 630 -37.46 -8.59 -22.25
N GLN A 631 -36.82 -8.96 -21.13
CA GLN A 631 -35.40 -8.74 -20.87
C GLN A 631 -34.75 -10.07 -20.43
N THR A 632 -33.51 -10.31 -20.84
CA THR A 632 -32.69 -11.43 -20.33
C THR A 632 -31.99 -11.05 -19.03
N VAL A 633 -31.49 -12.03 -18.27
CA VAL A 633 -30.60 -11.81 -17.12
C VAL A 633 -29.39 -10.92 -17.50
N GLU A 634 -28.84 -11.07 -18.71
CA GLU A 634 -27.76 -10.24 -19.27
C GLU A 634 -28.20 -8.76 -19.46
N GLU A 635 -29.45 -8.52 -19.89
CA GLU A 635 -30.01 -7.17 -20.00
C GLU A 635 -30.38 -6.55 -18.63
N ILE A 636 -30.57 -7.37 -17.59
CA ILE A 636 -30.73 -6.92 -16.19
C ILE A 636 -29.36 -6.56 -15.60
N GLN A 637 -28.36 -7.43 -15.74
CA GLN A 637 -26.98 -7.16 -15.29
C GLN A 637 -26.42 -5.88 -15.90
N THR A 638 -26.67 -5.63 -17.20
CA THR A 638 -26.24 -4.38 -17.85
C THR A 638 -26.78 -3.13 -17.15
N VAL A 639 -28.03 -3.19 -16.64
CA VAL A 639 -28.68 -2.07 -15.92
C VAL A 639 -28.16 -1.95 -14.49
N ILE A 640 -27.82 -3.07 -13.84
CA ILE A 640 -27.13 -3.13 -12.54
C ILE A 640 -25.78 -2.41 -12.66
N ASP A 641 -24.89 -2.89 -13.54
CA ASP A 641 -23.54 -2.34 -13.71
C ASP A 641 -23.57 -0.83 -14.05
N ARG A 642 -24.56 -0.40 -14.85
CA ARG A 642 -24.79 1.02 -15.15
C ARG A 642 -25.18 1.80 -13.89
N THR A 643 -26.08 1.27 -13.08
CA THR A 643 -26.56 1.96 -11.87
C THR A 643 -25.44 2.08 -10.86
N ASN A 644 -24.72 0.99 -10.58
CA ASN A 644 -23.68 0.95 -9.56
C ASN A 644 -22.48 1.84 -9.93
N SER A 645 -22.09 1.89 -11.22
CA SER A 645 -21.04 2.81 -11.67
C SER A 645 -21.42 4.30 -11.53
N VAL A 646 -22.70 4.65 -11.74
CA VAL A 646 -23.18 6.04 -11.55
C VAL A 646 -23.37 6.39 -10.07
N GLU A 647 -23.88 5.46 -9.26
CA GLU A 647 -24.08 5.64 -7.81
C GLU A 647 -22.72 5.78 -7.10
N ALA A 648 -21.73 4.92 -7.40
CA ALA A 648 -20.37 5.04 -6.87
C ALA A 648 -19.67 6.37 -7.25
N ALA A 649 -19.88 6.87 -8.48
CA ALA A 649 -19.33 8.16 -8.89
C ALA A 649 -20.01 9.36 -8.19
N ILE A 650 -21.30 9.25 -7.84
CA ILE A 650 -22.02 10.27 -7.07
C ILE A 650 -21.56 10.22 -5.60
N ASP A 651 -21.56 9.04 -4.99
CA ASP A 651 -21.22 8.85 -3.58
C ASP A 651 -19.75 9.20 -3.31
N GLY A 652 -18.84 8.89 -4.24
CA GLY A 652 -17.44 9.33 -4.18
C GLY A 652 -17.29 10.85 -4.16
N ILE A 653 -18.05 11.58 -4.99
CA ILE A 653 -18.05 13.07 -4.96
C ILE A 653 -18.67 13.60 -3.67
N ASP A 654 -19.75 12.99 -3.18
CA ASP A 654 -20.42 13.41 -1.93
C ASP A 654 -19.59 13.10 -0.66
N ALA A 655 -18.59 12.21 -0.76
CA ALA A 655 -17.66 11.88 0.32
C ALA A 655 -16.46 12.84 0.44
N LEU A 656 -16.12 13.57 -0.63
CA LEU A 656 -15.01 14.54 -0.63
C LEU A 656 -15.26 15.70 0.34
N PRO A 657 -14.19 16.33 0.87
CA PRO A 657 -14.31 17.52 1.73
C PRO A 657 -14.96 18.69 0.98
N SER A 658 -15.46 19.67 1.74
CA SER A 658 -16.01 20.89 1.14
C SER A 658 -14.89 21.75 0.54
N VAL A 659 -15.21 22.54 -0.49
CA VAL A 659 -14.25 23.48 -1.13
C VAL A 659 -13.67 24.50 -0.11
N GLU A 660 -14.33 24.76 1.02
CA GLU A 660 -13.79 25.63 2.10
C GLU A 660 -12.84 24.89 3.07
N ASP A 661 -12.87 23.55 3.09
CA ASP A 661 -12.09 22.69 3.98
C ASP A 661 -10.99 21.88 3.25
N LEU A 662 -11.01 21.85 1.91
CA LEU A 662 -10.07 21.14 1.03
C LEU A 662 -8.61 21.57 1.25
N THR A 663 -7.70 20.59 1.28
CA THR A 663 -6.25 20.73 1.40
C THR A 663 -5.53 20.05 0.23
N LEU A 664 -4.19 19.97 0.29
CA LEU A 664 -3.39 19.21 -0.68
C LEU A 664 -3.26 17.71 -0.33
N GLU A 665 -3.61 17.31 0.90
CA GLU A 665 -3.63 15.90 1.31
C GLU A 665 -4.79 15.16 0.62
N ASP A 666 -5.90 15.86 0.34
CA ASP A 666 -7.08 15.34 -0.36
C ASP A 666 -6.88 15.17 -1.89
N ALA A 667 -5.67 15.43 -2.42
CA ALA A 667 -5.41 15.45 -3.87
C ALA A 667 -5.64 14.09 -4.53
N ASP A 668 -5.17 13.02 -3.90
CA ASP A 668 -5.30 11.66 -4.41
C ASP A 668 -6.76 11.14 -4.33
N ASP A 669 -7.51 11.54 -3.30
CA ASP A 669 -8.94 11.24 -3.19
C ASP A 669 -9.75 11.92 -4.32
N VAL A 670 -9.48 13.20 -4.61
CA VAL A 670 -10.10 13.92 -5.73
C VAL A 670 -9.75 13.25 -7.07
N ALA A 671 -8.52 12.75 -7.23
CA ALA A 671 -8.09 12.02 -8.42
C ALA A 671 -8.77 10.63 -8.55
N ALA A 672 -8.89 9.88 -7.46
CA ALA A 672 -9.59 8.58 -7.41
C ALA A 672 -11.08 8.73 -7.75
N VAL A 673 -11.74 9.75 -7.20
CA VAL A 673 -13.14 10.08 -7.53
C VAL A 673 -13.29 10.49 -8.99
N ARG A 674 -12.30 11.19 -9.58
CA ARG A 674 -12.27 11.47 -11.02
C ARG A 674 -12.14 10.19 -11.86
N GLU A 675 -11.44 9.16 -11.39
CA GLU A 675 -11.38 7.84 -12.06
C GLU A 675 -12.73 7.11 -11.99
N LEU A 676 -13.45 7.17 -10.86
CA LEU A 676 -14.82 6.63 -10.76
C LEU A 676 -15.78 7.30 -11.76
N VAL A 677 -15.73 8.64 -11.86
CA VAL A 677 -16.48 9.42 -12.85
C VAL A 677 -16.13 9.02 -14.29
N THR A 678 -14.84 8.78 -14.56
CA THR A 678 -14.36 8.34 -15.89
C THR A 678 -14.89 6.93 -16.20
N THR A 679 -14.77 6.00 -15.26
CA THR A 679 -15.29 4.61 -15.37
C THR A 679 -16.80 4.58 -15.63
N ALA A 680 -17.56 5.44 -14.96
CA ALA A 680 -19.00 5.59 -15.20
C ALA A 680 -19.29 6.15 -16.60
N THR A 681 -18.57 7.19 -17.03
CA THR A 681 -18.84 7.92 -18.29
C THR A 681 -18.26 7.29 -19.55
N ASP A 682 -17.30 6.37 -19.43
CA ASP A 682 -16.79 5.53 -20.54
C ASP A 682 -17.82 4.50 -21.03
N ARG A 683 -18.89 4.27 -20.27
CA ARG A 683 -20.00 3.41 -20.67
C ARG A 683 -20.88 4.08 -21.74
N ASP A 684 -21.10 3.37 -22.86
CA ASP A 684 -22.00 3.78 -23.97
C ASP A 684 -23.44 4.14 -23.54
N ASP A 685 -23.88 3.72 -22.34
CA ASP A 685 -25.22 3.88 -21.77
C ASP A 685 -25.33 4.91 -20.62
N VAL A 686 -24.24 5.60 -20.29
CA VAL A 686 -24.19 6.71 -19.32
C VAL A 686 -23.97 8.03 -20.07
N VAL A 687 -24.50 9.13 -19.54
CA VAL A 687 -24.13 10.49 -19.97
C VAL A 687 -23.71 11.32 -18.78
N GLU A 688 -22.85 12.31 -19.02
CA GLU A 688 -22.34 13.27 -18.01
C GLU A 688 -23.44 13.83 -17.07
N GLY A 689 -24.65 14.08 -17.59
CA GLY A 689 -25.80 14.56 -16.82
C GLY A 689 -26.55 13.51 -15.99
N ASP A 690 -26.09 12.26 -15.95
CA ASP A 690 -26.57 11.22 -15.03
C ASP A 690 -25.86 11.34 -13.65
N ILE A 691 -24.64 11.90 -13.59
CA ILE A 691 -23.89 12.19 -12.36
C ILE A 691 -24.28 13.60 -11.89
N THR A 692 -25.04 13.71 -10.80
CA THR A 692 -25.76 14.96 -10.48
C THR A 692 -24.93 16.05 -9.79
N ASN A 693 -23.80 15.69 -9.20
CA ASN A 693 -22.89 16.52 -8.39
C ASN A 693 -21.55 16.80 -9.11
N LEU A 694 -21.42 16.50 -10.41
CA LEU A 694 -20.18 16.70 -11.18
C LEU A 694 -19.67 18.16 -11.21
N ASP A 695 -20.58 19.15 -11.10
CA ASP A 695 -20.23 20.57 -10.96
C ASP A 695 -19.46 20.86 -9.64
N GLU A 696 -19.59 20.01 -8.62
CA GLU A 696 -18.94 20.14 -7.31
C GLU A 696 -17.51 19.58 -7.35
N LEU A 697 -17.29 18.41 -7.96
CA LEU A 697 -15.95 17.88 -8.27
C LEU A 697 -15.13 18.89 -9.08
N ALA A 698 -15.72 19.48 -10.12
CA ALA A 698 -15.06 20.50 -10.94
C ALA A 698 -14.71 21.80 -10.18
N ALA A 699 -15.35 22.06 -9.02
CA ALA A 699 -15.00 23.16 -8.14
C ALA A 699 -13.87 22.78 -7.17
N LEU A 700 -13.83 21.53 -6.69
CA LEU A 700 -12.75 20.98 -5.87
C LEU A 700 -11.43 20.93 -6.65
N GLU A 701 -11.43 20.35 -7.85
CA GLU A 701 -10.24 20.30 -8.72
C GLU A 701 -9.68 21.69 -9.05
N ALA A 702 -10.57 22.68 -9.25
CA ALA A 702 -10.16 24.06 -9.49
C ALA A 702 -9.53 24.70 -8.24
N GLN A 703 -10.04 24.39 -7.04
CA GLN A 703 -9.49 24.89 -5.78
C GLN A 703 -8.16 24.23 -5.43
N LEU A 704 -8.01 22.94 -5.74
CA LEU A 704 -6.74 22.20 -5.59
C LEU A 704 -5.64 22.81 -6.45
N GLY A 705 -5.95 23.12 -7.73
CA GLY A 705 -5.02 23.84 -8.61
C GLY A 705 -4.60 25.21 -8.07
N GLU A 706 -5.52 25.98 -7.45
CA GLU A 706 -5.17 27.24 -6.78
C GLU A 706 -4.26 27.04 -5.54
N LEU A 707 -4.39 25.92 -4.82
CA LEU A 707 -3.53 25.58 -3.67
C LEU A 707 -2.12 25.18 -4.12
N GLU A 708 -2.01 24.33 -5.14
CA GLU A 708 -0.73 23.94 -5.74
C GLU A 708 0.02 25.16 -6.33
N ASP A 709 -0.69 26.05 -7.03
CA ASP A 709 -0.14 27.31 -7.56
C ASP A 709 0.44 28.17 -6.43
N GLN A 710 -0.27 28.26 -5.29
CA GLN A 710 0.20 29.02 -4.13
C GLN A 710 1.44 28.39 -3.47
N VAL A 711 1.51 27.06 -3.35
CA VAL A 711 2.70 26.36 -2.84
C VAL A 711 3.92 26.60 -3.74
N ALA A 712 3.76 26.57 -5.06
CA ALA A 712 4.84 26.87 -6.00
C ALA A 712 5.34 28.33 -5.88
N ILE A 713 4.42 29.29 -5.73
CA ILE A 713 4.76 30.71 -5.49
C ILE A 713 5.50 30.90 -4.16
N ASP A 714 5.06 30.21 -3.10
CA ASP A 714 5.65 30.31 -1.76
C ASP A 714 7.04 29.67 -1.72
N ALA A 715 7.23 28.49 -2.33
CA ALA A 715 8.54 27.84 -2.46
C ALA A 715 9.55 28.70 -3.24
N ALA A 716 9.14 29.28 -4.38
CA ALA A 716 9.97 30.21 -5.13
C ALA A 716 10.30 31.48 -4.33
N THR A 717 9.36 31.99 -3.53
CA THR A 717 9.57 33.15 -2.66
C THR A 717 10.53 32.84 -1.50
N GLU A 718 10.37 31.69 -0.83
CA GLU A 718 11.23 31.28 0.28
C GLU A 718 12.66 30.99 -0.19
N ALA A 719 12.84 30.37 -1.36
CA ALA A 719 14.15 30.18 -1.97
C ALA A 719 14.86 31.51 -2.22
N ILE A 720 14.17 32.53 -2.72
CA ILE A 720 14.74 33.88 -2.91
C ILE A 720 15.07 34.54 -1.56
N ASP A 721 14.18 34.43 -0.56
CA ASP A 721 14.37 35.02 0.78
C ASP A 721 15.49 34.35 1.58
N ALA A 722 15.89 33.12 1.23
CA ALA A 722 17.01 32.38 1.82
C ALA A 722 18.39 32.80 1.29
N LEU A 723 18.46 33.47 0.14
CA LEU A 723 19.72 33.87 -0.50
C LEU A 723 20.48 34.93 0.32
N PRO A 724 21.83 34.97 0.23
CA PRO A 724 22.62 36.03 0.86
C PRO A 724 22.28 37.40 0.27
N ALA A 725 22.51 38.47 1.04
CA ALA A 725 22.47 39.80 0.49
C ALA A 725 23.58 39.98 -0.56
N VAL A 726 23.33 40.77 -1.62
CA VAL A 726 24.29 41.01 -2.72
C VAL A 726 25.68 41.44 -2.23
N GLU A 727 25.79 42.12 -1.08
CA GLU A 727 27.08 42.55 -0.51
C GLU A 727 27.87 41.46 0.26
N ASP A 728 27.25 40.30 0.51
CA ASP A 728 27.83 39.12 1.17
C ASP A 728 27.91 37.89 0.22
N LEU A 729 27.45 38.01 -1.03
CA LEU A 729 27.39 36.95 -2.04
C LEU A 729 28.77 36.44 -2.48
N THR A 730 28.89 35.14 -2.74
CA THR A 730 30.11 34.47 -3.23
C THR A 730 29.80 33.44 -4.32
N LEU A 731 30.84 32.93 -4.98
CA LEU A 731 30.70 31.82 -5.95
C LEU A 731 30.31 30.48 -5.30
N GLU A 732 30.39 30.34 -3.97
CA GLU A 732 29.85 29.15 -3.28
C GLU A 732 28.31 29.18 -3.19
N ASP A 733 27.68 30.32 -3.51
CA ASP A 733 26.23 30.51 -3.48
C ASP A 733 25.57 30.37 -4.88
N ALA A 734 26.35 30.06 -5.93
CA ALA A 734 25.88 30.05 -7.32
C ALA A 734 24.72 29.05 -7.54
N ASP A 735 24.92 27.79 -7.15
CA ASP A 735 23.93 26.71 -7.23
C ASP A 735 22.60 27.09 -6.54
N ALA A 736 22.66 27.86 -5.44
CA ALA A 736 21.46 28.29 -4.70
C ALA A 736 20.68 29.39 -5.44
N VAL A 737 21.39 30.31 -6.12
CA VAL A 737 20.76 31.34 -6.97
C VAL A 737 20.13 30.70 -8.20
N GLU A 738 20.78 29.71 -8.79
CA GLU A 738 20.26 28.94 -9.93
C GLU A 738 19.00 28.13 -9.54
N ALA A 739 19.05 27.39 -8.42
CA ALA A 739 17.88 26.68 -7.89
C ALA A 739 16.69 27.61 -7.57
N ALA A 740 16.95 28.81 -7.04
CA ALA A 740 15.90 29.81 -6.84
C ALA A 740 15.30 30.32 -8.17
N ARG A 741 16.10 30.42 -9.24
CA ARG A 741 15.60 30.73 -10.59
C ARG A 741 14.81 29.59 -11.22
N GLU A 742 15.22 28.35 -11.00
CA GLU A 742 14.50 27.15 -11.45
C GLU A 742 13.11 27.10 -10.81
N LEU A 743 12.99 27.24 -9.48
CA LEU A 743 11.71 27.28 -8.77
C LEU A 743 10.79 28.42 -9.25
N VAL A 744 11.35 29.59 -9.56
CA VAL A 744 10.59 30.68 -10.20
C VAL A 744 10.03 30.26 -11.55
N THR A 745 10.82 29.57 -12.36
CA THR A 745 10.40 29.09 -13.69
C THR A 745 9.28 28.05 -13.54
N THR A 746 9.48 27.03 -12.70
CA THR A 746 8.49 26.00 -12.36
C THR A 746 7.17 26.60 -11.90
N ALA A 747 7.20 27.61 -11.01
CA ALA A 747 6.00 28.32 -10.58
C ALA A 747 5.31 29.05 -11.74
N THR A 748 6.06 29.74 -12.62
CA THR A 748 5.48 30.51 -13.75
C THR A 748 5.06 29.67 -14.96
N ASP A 749 5.48 28.42 -15.06
CA ASP A 749 5.02 27.49 -16.11
C ASP A 749 3.63 26.88 -15.80
N ARG A 750 3.15 27.03 -14.56
CA ARG A 750 1.79 26.63 -14.16
C ARG A 750 0.72 27.59 -14.72
N ASP A 751 -0.41 27.03 -15.13
CA ASP A 751 -1.44 27.67 -15.96
C ASP A 751 -2.35 28.63 -15.15
N GLY A 752 -1.76 29.63 -14.50
CA GLY A 752 -2.44 30.57 -13.60
C GLY A 752 -1.52 31.63 -13.00
N VAL A 753 -0.28 31.25 -12.71
CA VAL A 753 0.76 32.07 -12.06
C VAL A 753 1.39 33.07 -13.04
N VAL A 754 1.75 34.27 -12.58
CA VAL A 754 2.63 35.19 -13.32
C VAL A 754 3.78 35.67 -12.45
N GLU A 755 4.88 36.13 -13.08
CA GLU A 755 6.04 36.75 -12.39
C GLU A 755 5.64 37.84 -11.36
N GLY A 756 4.47 38.47 -11.51
CA GLY A 756 3.98 39.50 -10.60
C GLY A 756 3.49 38.99 -9.24
N ASP A 757 3.29 37.68 -9.09
CA ASP A 757 2.77 37.04 -7.87
C ASP A 757 3.91 36.58 -6.95
N ILE A 758 5.06 36.21 -7.52
CA ILE A 758 6.29 35.87 -6.79
C ILE A 758 6.95 37.16 -6.27
N THR A 759 7.30 37.20 -4.99
CA THR A 759 7.93 38.38 -4.40
C THR A 759 9.47 38.36 -4.56
N ASN A 760 10.12 39.51 -4.35
CA ASN A 760 11.58 39.66 -4.33
C ASN A 760 12.38 39.19 -5.58
N LEU A 761 11.73 38.86 -6.71
CA LEU A 761 12.37 38.60 -8.01
C LEU A 761 13.39 39.66 -8.47
N GLY A 762 13.22 40.92 -8.06
CA GLY A 762 14.16 42.00 -8.35
C GLY A 762 15.45 41.96 -7.53
N GLU A 763 15.48 41.17 -6.45
CA GLU A 763 16.66 40.89 -5.64
C GLU A 763 17.41 39.67 -6.21
N LEU A 764 16.68 38.60 -6.58
CA LEU A 764 17.23 37.48 -7.37
C LEU A 764 17.97 37.97 -8.63
N ALA A 765 17.31 38.81 -9.44
CA ALA A 765 17.91 39.39 -10.64
C ALA A 765 19.10 40.34 -10.39
N ALA A 766 19.34 40.76 -9.14
CA ALA A 766 20.54 41.50 -8.75
C ALA A 766 21.66 40.56 -8.29
N LEU A 767 21.33 39.45 -7.65
CA LEU A 767 22.28 38.40 -7.24
C LEU A 767 22.87 37.69 -8.47
N GLU A 768 22.04 37.30 -9.44
CA GLU A 768 22.48 36.73 -10.73
C GLU A 768 23.47 37.65 -11.46
N ALA A 769 23.21 38.96 -11.46
CA ALA A 769 24.07 39.93 -12.13
C ALA A 769 25.43 40.11 -11.42
N GLU A 770 25.46 39.99 -10.09
CA GLU A 770 26.69 40.06 -9.29
C GLU A 770 27.49 38.74 -9.38
N LEU A 771 26.83 37.57 -9.46
CA LEU A 771 27.50 36.29 -9.74
C LEU A 771 28.29 36.34 -11.05
N VAL A 772 27.68 36.83 -12.14
CA VAL A 772 28.37 36.97 -13.44
C VAL A 772 29.61 37.90 -13.35
N ASP A 773 29.55 38.95 -12.52
CA ASP A 773 30.70 39.83 -12.28
C ASP A 773 31.78 39.13 -11.41
N LEU A 774 31.39 38.30 -10.42
CA LEU A 774 32.30 37.50 -9.58
C LEU A 774 32.99 36.37 -10.36
N GLU A 775 32.26 35.68 -11.25
CA GLU A 775 32.79 34.64 -12.14
C GLU A 775 33.88 35.22 -13.04
N ALA A 776 33.59 36.38 -13.66
CA ALA A 776 34.54 37.09 -14.51
C ALA A 776 35.79 37.60 -13.75
N GLU A 777 35.67 37.92 -12.45
CA GLU A 777 36.84 38.25 -11.61
C GLU A 777 37.65 36.99 -11.26
N ALA A 778 36.99 35.85 -10.99
CA ALA A 778 37.66 34.58 -10.68
C ALA A 778 38.38 33.96 -11.89
N GLU A 779 37.77 33.97 -13.08
CA GLU A 779 38.42 33.57 -14.35
C GLU A 779 39.69 34.38 -14.58
N LEU A 780 39.61 35.69 -14.37
CA LEU A 780 40.75 36.57 -14.52
C LEU A 780 41.86 36.27 -13.51
N ASP A 781 41.54 36.09 -12.23
CA ASP A 781 42.52 35.77 -11.19
C ASP A 781 43.22 34.43 -11.49
N ALA A 782 42.50 33.44 -12.03
CA ALA A 782 43.08 32.18 -12.51
C ALA A 782 44.08 32.41 -13.66
N ILE A 783 43.77 33.29 -14.61
CA ILE A 783 44.67 33.64 -15.72
C ILE A 783 45.89 34.41 -15.21
N VAL A 784 45.71 35.40 -14.33
CA VAL A 784 46.79 36.24 -13.77
C VAL A 784 47.75 35.42 -12.89
N THR A 785 47.29 34.30 -12.30
CA THR A 785 48.11 33.43 -11.44
C THR A 785 48.77 32.24 -12.14
N ALA A 786 48.49 31.98 -13.42
CA ALA A 786 49.10 30.90 -14.17
C ALA A 786 50.63 31.10 -14.34
N GLU A 787 51.43 30.11 -13.92
CA GLU A 787 52.90 30.19 -13.98
C GLU A 787 53.51 29.60 -15.27
N THR A 788 52.74 28.86 -16.08
CA THR A 788 53.23 28.16 -17.27
C THR A 788 52.28 28.20 -18.48
N ALA A 789 52.83 28.00 -19.69
CA ALA A 789 52.04 28.10 -20.93
C ALA A 789 50.98 27.01 -21.05
N ALA A 790 51.22 25.84 -20.48
CA ALA A 790 50.28 24.72 -20.51
C ALA A 790 49.09 24.93 -19.55
N GLU A 791 49.23 25.80 -18.55
CA GLU A 791 48.13 26.23 -17.68
C GLU A 791 47.35 27.40 -18.32
N LEU A 792 48.07 28.30 -19.00
CA LEU A 792 47.49 29.49 -19.62
C LEU A 792 46.75 29.22 -20.95
N GLU A 793 47.23 28.26 -21.76
CA GLU A 793 46.65 27.93 -23.07
C GLU A 793 45.18 27.46 -23.02
N PRO A 794 44.74 26.56 -22.11
CA PRO A 794 43.31 26.21 -22.01
C PRO A 794 42.44 27.37 -21.50
N LEU A 795 42.88 28.10 -20.46
CA LEU A 795 42.13 29.23 -19.89
C LEU A 795 41.87 30.35 -20.91
N LEU A 796 42.77 30.54 -21.88
CA LEU A 796 42.60 31.51 -22.97
C LEU A 796 41.70 31.01 -24.12
N VAL A 797 41.48 29.70 -24.24
CA VAL A 797 40.56 29.10 -25.23
C VAL A 797 39.13 29.07 -24.70
N GLU A 798 38.96 28.87 -23.40
CA GLU A 798 37.67 28.86 -22.71
C GLU A 798 36.98 30.25 -22.73
N LEU A 799 37.76 31.33 -22.81
CA LEU A 799 37.31 32.73 -22.77
C LEU A 799 36.59 33.27 -24.04
N GLU A 800 36.32 32.43 -25.05
CA GLU A 800 35.76 32.88 -26.35
C GLU A 800 34.24 33.19 -26.31
N SER A 801 33.88 34.39 -25.87
CA SER A 801 33.06 35.35 -26.66
C SER A 801 32.81 36.64 -25.88
N ASP A 802 32.26 36.53 -24.66
CA ASP A 802 31.62 37.66 -23.98
C ASP A 802 32.44 38.16 -22.77
N ALA A 803 33.05 37.25 -22.00
CA ALA A 803 33.93 37.59 -20.86
C ALA A 803 35.11 38.50 -21.26
N PHE A 804 35.83 38.21 -22.35
CA PHE A 804 36.95 39.03 -22.83
C PHE A 804 36.56 40.49 -23.14
N ASN A 805 35.30 40.73 -23.52
CA ASN A 805 34.78 42.06 -23.82
C ASN A 805 34.48 42.84 -22.52
N ASN A 806 34.03 42.15 -21.46
CA ASN A 806 33.75 42.74 -20.15
C ASN A 806 35.01 43.08 -19.34
N LEU A 807 36.13 42.36 -19.56
CA LEU A 807 37.43 42.72 -18.95
C LEU A 807 37.75 44.21 -19.14
N THR A 808 38.33 44.85 -18.12
CA THR A 808 38.81 46.23 -18.25
C THR A 808 40.07 46.31 -19.11
N THR A 809 40.41 47.53 -19.56
CA THR A 809 41.64 47.78 -20.35
C THR A 809 42.93 47.44 -19.59
N VAL A 810 42.91 47.43 -18.25
CA VAL A 810 44.06 47.03 -17.42
C VAL A 810 44.20 45.51 -17.42
N GLN A 811 43.11 44.80 -17.16
CA GLN A 811 43.10 43.33 -17.05
C GLN A 811 43.48 42.68 -18.39
N ARG A 812 42.96 43.18 -19.53
CA ARG A 812 43.40 42.74 -20.86
C ARG A 812 44.89 42.98 -21.13
N LEU A 813 45.50 44.00 -20.53
CA LEU A 813 46.93 44.27 -20.67
C LEU A 813 47.76 43.29 -19.84
N GLU A 814 47.33 42.99 -18.61
CA GLU A 814 47.99 42.01 -17.71
C GLU A 814 47.96 40.60 -18.30
N VAL A 815 46.80 40.15 -18.81
CA VAL A 815 46.66 38.87 -19.55
C VAL A 815 47.59 38.82 -20.77
N SER A 816 47.71 39.94 -21.51
CA SER A 816 48.59 40.03 -22.68
C SER A 816 50.08 39.99 -22.32
N GLU A 817 50.48 40.66 -21.22
CA GLU A 817 51.87 40.62 -20.74
C GLU A 817 52.26 39.24 -20.21
N LEU A 818 51.35 38.58 -19.48
CA LEU A 818 51.59 37.25 -18.93
C LEU A 818 51.72 36.18 -20.04
N PHE A 819 50.88 36.24 -21.09
CA PHE A 819 51.01 35.37 -22.27
C PHE A 819 52.39 35.52 -22.96
N LEU A 820 52.89 36.76 -23.06
CA LEU A 820 54.20 37.05 -23.65
C LEU A 820 55.38 36.61 -22.77
N GLU A 821 55.29 36.76 -21.44
CA GLU A 821 56.32 36.27 -20.50
C GLU A 821 56.34 34.73 -20.43
N THR A 822 55.16 34.13 -20.52
CA THR A 822 54.95 32.68 -20.47
C THR A 822 55.46 31.97 -21.73
N LEU A 823 55.24 32.56 -22.91
CA LEU A 823 55.90 32.16 -24.17
C LEU A 823 57.43 32.28 -24.12
N ALA A 824 57.98 33.20 -23.30
CA ALA A 824 59.42 33.38 -23.15
C ALA A 824 60.07 32.38 -22.18
N ASN A 825 59.31 31.75 -21.28
CA ASN A 825 59.82 30.84 -20.25
C ASN A 825 59.73 29.34 -20.62
N ASN A 826 58.84 28.93 -21.52
CA ASN A 826 58.71 27.51 -21.91
C ASN A 826 59.67 27.09 -23.04
N GLU A 827 60.81 26.52 -22.63
CA GLU A 827 61.76 25.65 -23.38
C GLU A 827 62.29 26.06 -24.77
N TYR A 828 62.25 27.34 -25.17
CA TYR A 828 63.00 27.83 -26.33
C TYR A 828 64.18 28.73 -25.94
N ASP A 829 65.35 28.10 -25.71
CA ASP A 829 66.63 28.70 -25.28
C ASP A 829 67.13 29.92 -26.10
N SER A 830 66.56 30.19 -27.29
CA SER A 830 66.71 31.47 -28.00
C SER A 830 65.68 31.62 -29.13
N LEU A 831 65.44 32.87 -29.53
CA LEU A 831 64.66 33.27 -30.72
C LEU A 831 65.04 32.51 -32.02
N THR A 832 66.30 32.04 -32.12
CA THR A 832 66.79 31.24 -33.24
C THR A 832 66.12 29.88 -33.36
N ALA A 833 65.72 29.24 -32.25
CA ALA A 833 65.03 27.95 -32.28
C ALA A 833 63.60 28.07 -32.83
N VAL A 834 62.91 29.17 -32.50
CA VAL A 834 61.60 29.51 -33.09
C VAL A 834 61.73 29.76 -34.59
N THR A 835 62.83 30.39 -35.04
CA THR A 835 63.10 30.62 -36.47
C THR A 835 63.36 29.31 -37.21
N GLU A 836 64.17 28.40 -36.66
CA GLU A 836 64.46 27.08 -37.27
C GLU A 836 63.20 26.18 -37.38
N ALA A 837 62.22 26.34 -36.46
CA ALA A 837 60.93 25.65 -36.54
C ALA A 837 60.05 26.18 -37.69
N LEU A 838 59.97 27.51 -37.88
CA LEU A 838 59.26 28.11 -39.02
C LEU A 838 59.94 27.82 -40.38
N GLU A 839 61.28 27.77 -40.42
CA GLU A 839 62.03 27.47 -41.64
C GLU A 839 61.87 26.01 -42.12
N ALA A 840 61.49 25.08 -41.23
CA ALA A 840 61.23 23.68 -41.59
C ALA A 840 59.92 23.51 -42.38
N GLU A 841 58.91 24.34 -42.10
CA GLU A 841 57.56 24.22 -42.68
C GLU A 841 57.41 25.01 -43.99
N VAL A 842 58.17 26.10 -44.18
CA VAL A 842 58.00 27.05 -45.32
C VAL A 842 59.30 27.22 -46.13
N GLY A 843 59.75 26.16 -46.80
CA GLY A 843 61.07 26.15 -47.47
C GLY A 843 61.20 27.00 -48.74
N VAL A 844 61.74 28.23 -48.64
CA VAL A 844 62.30 29.04 -49.76
C VAL A 844 63.51 29.90 -49.31
N GLU A 845 64.57 29.98 -50.12
CA GLU A 845 65.78 30.79 -49.83
C GLU A 845 65.67 32.30 -50.19
N ALA A 846 65.92 33.17 -49.20
CA ALA A 846 66.61 34.48 -49.21
C ALA A 846 66.55 35.49 -50.39
N GLY A 847 66.15 36.74 -50.09
CA GLY A 847 66.79 37.95 -50.66
C GLY A 847 66.00 39.27 -50.69
N GLU A 848 66.47 40.28 -49.92
CA GLU A 848 66.17 41.74 -50.01
C GLU A 848 64.68 42.12 -49.84
N ASP A 849 64.16 42.28 -48.62
CA ASP A 849 64.28 43.48 -47.75
C ASP A 849 63.52 44.71 -48.30
N THR A 850 62.26 44.84 -47.87
CA THR A 850 61.45 46.07 -47.81
C THR A 850 60.18 45.82 -46.97
N GLU A 851 60.13 44.82 -46.06
CA GLU A 851 58.90 44.31 -45.41
C GLU A 851 58.86 44.32 -43.83
N ALA A 852 59.43 45.37 -43.15
CA ALA A 852 59.49 45.67 -41.68
C ALA A 852 58.69 46.88 -41.01
N THR A 853 58.81 48.21 -41.30
CA THR A 853 58.02 49.30 -40.56
C THR A 853 56.52 49.08 -40.55
N GLY A 854 56.00 48.60 -41.68
CA GLY A 854 54.60 48.64 -42.12
C GLY A 854 53.64 47.75 -41.34
N TYR A 855 54.06 47.44 -40.14
CA TYR A 855 53.41 46.62 -39.16
C TYR A 855 53.50 47.36 -37.81
N TYR A 856 54.63 47.99 -37.50
CA TYR A 856 54.82 48.83 -36.33
C TYR A 856 54.06 50.15 -36.34
N GLU A 857 54.17 50.99 -37.38
CA GLU A 857 53.35 52.22 -37.44
C GLU A 857 51.88 51.87 -37.87
N LEU A 858 51.61 50.62 -38.33
CA LEU A 858 50.27 50.06 -38.61
C LEU A 858 49.56 49.74 -37.28
N LEU A 859 50.21 48.97 -36.42
CA LEU A 859 49.81 48.70 -35.04
C LEU A 859 49.72 49.99 -34.23
N PHE A 860 50.62 50.97 -34.43
CA PHE A 860 50.51 52.29 -33.82
C PHE A 860 49.25 53.04 -34.26
N ASN A 861 48.91 53.02 -35.56
CA ASN A 861 47.71 53.70 -36.07
C ASN A 861 46.41 52.94 -35.73
N VAL A 862 46.46 51.61 -35.59
CA VAL A 862 45.35 50.77 -35.12
C VAL A 862 45.08 50.98 -33.63
N ASN A 863 46.12 50.91 -32.79
CA ASN A 863 45.98 51.10 -31.33
C ASN A 863 45.68 52.56 -30.93
N ASN A 864 45.88 53.53 -31.83
CA ASN A 864 45.46 54.93 -31.64
C ASN A 864 44.16 55.27 -32.40
N ALA A 865 43.46 54.31 -33.00
CA ALA A 865 42.20 54.56 -33.72
C ALA A 865 41.04 54.79 -32.73
N GLY A 866 40.42 55.98 -32.78
CA GLY A 866 39.28 56.31 -31.91
C GLY A 866 37.94 55.74 -32.40
N SER A 867 37.92 55.05 -33.54
CA SER A 867 36.73 54.40 -34.11
C SER A 867 37.08 53.35 -35.16
N ILE A 868 36.17 52.41 -35.41
CA ILE A 868 36.30 51.36 -36.46
C ILE A 868 36.66 51.94 -37.84
N THR A 869 36.17 53.13 -38.20
CA THR A 869 36.48 53.76 -39.50
C THR A 869 37.91 54.32 -39.58
N GLU A 870 38.53 54.66 -38.44
CA GLU A 870 39.94 55.06 -38.39
C GLU A 870 40.86 53.85 -38.37
N MET A 871 40.43 52.75 -37.75
CA MET A 871 41.14 51.47 -37.71
C MET A 871 41.27 50.84 -39.11
N ASP A 872 40.20 50.88 -39.91
CA ASP A 872 40.19 50.46 -41.33
C ASP A 872 41.10 51.37 -42.22
N GLY A 873 41.24 52.64 -41.84
CA GLY A 873 42.20 53.56 -42.47
C GLY A 873 43.67 53.30 -42.09
N ALA A 874 43.90 52.88 -40.85
CA ALA A 874 45.21 52.51 -40.33
C ALA A 874 45.74 51.22 -40.98
N LEU A 875 44.90 50.18 -41.06
CA LEU A 875 45.23 48.87 -41.62
C LEU A 875 45.59 48.87 -43.12
N THR A 876 45.40 49.99 -43.83
CA THR A 876 45.62 50.07 -45.29
C THR A 876 46.87 50.87 -45.71
N THR A 877 47.67 51.40 -44.77
CA THR A 877 48.63 52.48 -45.09
C THR A 877 50.12 52.20 -44.95
N LEU A 878 50.57 50.97 -44.65
CA LEU A 878 51.93 50.83 -44.11
C LEU A 878 52.92 49.88 -44.81
N ASP A 879 54.13 50.43 -44.96
CA ASP A 879 55.30 49.98 -45.73
C ASP A 879 56.56 50.18 -44.88
N LEU A 880 57.67 49.59 -45.28
CA LEU A 880 58.12 48.52 -44.42
C LEU A 880 59.67 48.45 -44.29
N GLU A 881 60.34 49.42 -43.66
CA GLU A 881 61.80 49.39 -43.36
C GLU A 881 62.27 50.28 -42.17
N GLU A 882 61.53 51.29 -41.70
CA GLU A 882 62.10 52.40 -40.89
C GLU A 882 62.10 52.23 -39.35
N TYR A 883 61.31 51.30 -38.77
CA TYR A 883 61.15 51.20 -37.30
C TYR A 883 62.31 50.42 -36.65
N GLU A 884 62.80 49.39 -37.34
CA GLU A 884 63.96 48.59 -36.92
C GLU A 884 65.30 49.33 -37.04
N ALA A 885 65.30 50.53 -37.64
CA ALA A 885 66.49 51.38 -37.75
C ALA A 885 66.79 52.23 -36.50
N LEU A 886 65.90 52.25 -35.51
CA LEU A 886 66.05 53.01 -34.25
C LEU A 886 66.91 52.28 -33.21
N SER A 887 67.54 53.02 -32.29
CA SER A 887 68.34 52.40 -31.23
C SER A 887 67.48 52.01 -30.03
N ALA A 888 67.87 50.93 -29.35
CA ALA A 888 67.11 50.36 -28.22
C ALA A 888 66.89 51.32 -27.02
N ALA A 889 67.62 52.44 -26.93
CA ALA A 889 67.36 53.48 -25.93
C ALA A 889 66.23 54.44 -26.36
N GLU A 890 66.04 54.65 -27.66
CA GLU A 890 65.02 55.55 -28.22
C GLU A 890 63.67 54.83 -28.33
N GLN A 891 63.67 53.51 -28.61
CA GLN A 891 62.47 52.66 -28.51
C GLN A 891 61.96 52.58 -27.05
N LEU A 892 62.87 52.53 -26.07
CA LEU A 892 62.53 52.51 -24.64
C LEU A 892 61.95 53.85 -24.15
N GLU A 893 62.50 54.99 -24.57
CA GLU A 893 62.00 56.33 -24.20
C GLU A 893 60.59 56.63 -24.78
N VAL A 894 60.20 55.97 -25.87
CA VAL A 894 58.84 56.02 -26.43
C VAL A 894 57.85 55.21 -25.59
N ALA A 895 58.21 53.98 -25.20
CA ALA A 895 57.38 53.14 -24.34
C ALA A 895 57.17 53.75 -22.94
N GLU A 896 58.24 54.23 -22.30
CA GLU A 896 58.19 54.81 -20.94
C GLU A 896 57.30 56.07 -20.83
N ASN A 897 57.08 56.84 -21.91
CA ASN A 897 56.24 58.04 -21.86
C ASN A 897 54.74 57.75 -22.01
N VAL A 898 54.36 56.71 -22.76
CA VAL A 898 52.96 56.30 -22.92
C VAL A 898 52.42 55.71 -21.62
N LEU A 899 53.24 54.90 -20.93
CA LEU A 899 52.86 54.19 -19.70
C LEU A 899 52.61 55.08 -18.46
N ASN A 900 53.01 56.36 -18.48
CA ASN A 900 53.17 57.15 -17.25
C ASN A 900 52.10 58.24 -16.96
N ASN A 901 51.12 58.53 -17.83
CA ASN A 901 50.17 59.65 -17.59
C ASN A 901 48.75 59.54 -18.24
N ALA A 902 47.85 58.69 -17.73
CA ALA A 902 46.40 58.98 -17.68
C ALA A 902 45.64 58.04 -16.72
N PRO A 903 44.88 58.54 -15.72
CA PRO A 903 44.10 57.72 -14.78
C PRO A 903 42.57 57.76 -15.03
N GLU A 904 41.86 56.97 -14.23
CA GLU A 904 40.41 56.74 -14.25
C GLU A 904 39.55 58.00 -14.04
N GLY A 905 38.32 57.94 -14.54
CA GLY A 905 37.34 59.03 -14.54
C GLY A 905 37.02 59.60 -15.94
N GLY A 906 37.70 59.13 -16.99
CA GLY A 906 37.31 59.27 -18.39
C GLY A 906 37.22 60.69 -18.95
N TYR A 907 38.21 61.11 -19.75
CA TYR A 907 38.07 62.34 -20.56
C TYR A 907 37.02 62.13 -21.66
N THR A 908 35.89 62.81 -21.57
CA THR A 908 34.73 62.58 -22.46
C THR A 908 34.92 63.13 -23.88
N SER A 909 36.03 63.86 -24.14
CA SER A 909 36.55 64.09 -25.50
C SER A 909 38.03 64.48 -25.49
N ILE A 910 38.71 64.30 -26.63
CA ILE A 910 40.11 64.70 -26.87
C ILE A 910 40.39 66.18 -26.51
N SER A 911 39.38 67.06 -26.61
CA SER A 911 39.55 68.48 -26.27
C SER A 911 39.72 68.77 -24.77
N GLU A 912 39.31 67.82 -23.92
CA GLU A 912 39.37 67.93 -22.45
C GLU A 912 40.74 67.50 -21.90
N ILE A 913 41.40 66.55 -22.58
CA ILE A 913 42.80 66.14 -22.33
C ILE A 913 43.76 67.33 -22.53
N VAL A 914 43.62 68.05 -23.64
CA VAL A 914 44.53 69.16 -24.05
C VAL A 914 44.42 70.38 -23.12
N ALA A 915 43.36 70.49 -22.31
CA ALA A 915 43.18 71.62 -21.39
C ALA A 915 43.91 71.43 -20.04
N ASN A 916 44.37 70.23 -19.71
CA ASN A 916 44.95 69.87 -18.42
C ASN A 916 46.46 69.50 -18.47
N PHE A 917 47.09 69.57 -19.64
CA PHE A 917 48.54 69.43 -19.86
C PHE A 917 49.23 70.80 -20.01
#